data_AF-A0A2G4GZS9-F1
#
_entry.id   AF-A0A2G4GZS9-F1
#
_cell.length_a   1.000
_cell.length_b   1.000
_cell.length_c   1.000
_cell.angle_alpha   90.00
_cell.angle_beta   90.00
_cell.angle_gamma   90.00
#
_symmetry.space_group_name_H-M   'P 1'
#
loop_
_entity.id
_entity.type
_entity.pdbx_description
1 polymer ?
#
loop_
_entity_poly.entity_id
_entity_poly.type
_entity_poly.pdbx_seq_one_letter_code
_entity_poly.pdbx_strand_id
1 'polypeptide(L)'
;MMSTNNIFSPSSGKPILTPSQDIVLGAYYLTLEPADKPAANTHLPVLGSVSEAIFAEAEGSLHLHDWVRFANPDFNRKTVHGEATGSTIVTTVGRIIFNTIWPAELGFFNETVKKGQLGDLILKTYKHCGREASIPVLDALKETGFRIATKAGISIGVNDMIYPKEKEGLVREATAKVREFQRQNESGTITNDERRNKVVDTWSGATDAIAQSVYTTLSQSAKVAGVKKGDPRHSHRMLINPVYVLMDSGARGNKAQVKQLCGARGLMAKPSGEIIERPILSSFREGLSVLEYFISTHGARKGLSDTALKTADAGYMTRKLCDVAMDVIVTDSRDVAPGSEVITLGDAALGRHLAADVPNPSGAVKLLAKSEAPLTEELIAKLRDAGVDRVHVHIPNGVWKTPIYDGDELLVSLSERIVGRCPSEDVTNPLNPSEVIVKAGVLIDEIAAKRIETVGLDRVKVLSPLTHMNVNAIPPTSYGLDPSTGRMVERGTAVGIIAAQSIGEPGTQLTMRTFHIGGVAQLKTPEIKSKGKGLVQYVDLTTVSVGDKFIAVNGNGSIRLLNEAGSPVEEYRIVAGSVVGVEDGKPVDKGVLIAAWDPNSTPIIANGDGKIRLVDMISGVTFTEERDPSNNTFYKSVIEHSDEQNPQIQIIGANGKEVGSFSIPAGARVEVDEGDKVSRGSIVAKIPRQAAKTQDITAGLPRISELFEARPPKDAAEIAKIDGTVRFEPSIRGKKRLVIADSIGREEEHLIPHGKHIIVAAGDKVKQGQVLTDGAVDPHDILDILGQSKVQDYLITEIQKVYRTQGVVINDKHIEIIVSRMLRKVRITEPGDSDYLWGEQVDRTLLAENNRSINERGGQIAESEPILLGITKASLETESFISAASFQETTRVLTDAATMAKRDNLTGFKENVIMGHLVPAGTGLPAYRRIRVFQTPTPA
;
A
#
# COMPACT_ATOMS: atom_id res chain seq x y z
N MET A 1 1.86 25.02 -18.11
CA MET A 1 0.39 24.82 -18.11
C MET A 1 -0.16 24.23 -19.40
N MET A 2 0.53 24.28 -20.55
CA MET A 2 0.04 23.61 -21.76
C MET A 2 -0.21 22.11 -21.47
N SER A 3 -1.34 21.58 -21.97
CA SER A 3 -1.75 20.19 -21.77
C SER A 3 -0.70 19.19 -22.27
N THR A 4 0.02 19.55 -23.34
CA THR A 4 1.13 18.77 -23.92
C THR A 4 2.32 18.59 -22.97
N ASN A 5 2.44 19.43 -21.93
CA ASN A 5 3.47 19.29 -20.90
C ASN A 5 3.01 18.45 -19.70
N ASN A 6 1.70 18.19 -19.58
CA ASN A 6 1.08 17.58 -18.41
C ASN A 6 0.53 16.18 -18.75
N ILE A 7 1.42 15.27 -19.14
CA ILE A 7 1.06 13.92 -19.62
C ILE A 7 0.94 12.93 -18.45
N PHE A 8 1.76 13.10 -17.41
CA PHE A 8 1.88 12.16 -16.28
C PHE A 8 1.25 12.69 -15.01
N SER A 9 0.82 11.76 -14.17
CA SER A 9 0.25 12.06 -12.87
C SER A 9 1.33 12.50 -11.89
N PRO A 10 1.16 13.64 -11.21
CA PRO A 10 2.10 14.05 -10.17
C PRO A 10 2.10 13.11 -8.96
N SER A 11 1.04 12.32 -8.75
CA SER A 11 0.95 11.40 -7.61
C SER A 11 1.76 10.11 -7.79
N SER A 12 1.86 9.61 -9.03
CA SER A 12 2.36 8.26 -9.33
C SER A 12 3.33 8.17 -10.51
N GLY A 13 3.41 9.21 -11.36
CA GLY A 13 4.16 9.18 -12.62
C GLY A 13 3.53 8.31 -13.71
N LYS A 14 2.33 7.77 -13.49
CA LYS A 14 1.58 7.05 -14.53
C LYS A 14 0.95 8.03 -15.52
N PRO A 15 0.79 7.66 -16.81
CA PRO A 15 0.14 8.54 -17.79
C PRO A 15 -1.31 8.88 -17.39
N ILE A 16 -1.62 10.17 -17.24
CA ILE A 16 -3.02 10.63 -17.08
C ILE A 16 -3.75 10.52 -18.41
N LEU A 17 -3.07 10.86 -19.50
CA LEU A 17 -3.60 10.80 -20.88
C LEU A 17 -3.68 9.36 -21.41
N THR A 18 -4.13 8.43 -20.56
CA THR A 18 -4.44 7.07 -20.99
C THR A 18 -5.78 7.10 -21.74
N PRO A 19 -5.88 6.52 -22.95
CA PRO A 19 -7.12 6.40 -23.68
C PRO A 19 -8.22 5.77 -22.82
N SER A 20 -9.46 6.21 -23.03
CA SER A 20 -10.61 5.70 -22.31
C SER A 20 -11.75 5.36 -23.27
N GLN A 21 -12.66 4.49 -22.81
CA GLN A 21 -13.89 4.15 -23.52
C GLN A 21 -13.62 3.71 -24.97
N ASP A 22 -14.17 4.42 -25.94
CA ASP A 22 -14.23 3.99 -27.34
C ASP A 22 -12.86 3.91 -28.01
N ILE A 23 -11.89 4.74 -27.61
CA ILE A 23 -10.52 4.66 -28.16
C ILE A 23 -9.88 3.32 -27.76
N VAL A 24 -10.06 2.90 -26.51
CA VAL A 24 -9.59 1.59 -26.01
C VAL A 24 -10.32 0.47 -26.74
N LEU A 25 -11.63 0.61 -26.93
CA LEU A 25 -12.43 -0.38 -27.64
C LEU A 25 -11.96 -0.57 -29.08
N GLY A 26 -11.68 0.52 -29.80
CA GLY A 26 -11.18 0.48 -31.17
C GLY A 26 -9.79 -0.15 -31.27
N ALA A 27 -8.86 0.23 -30.38
CA ALA A 27 -7.53 -0.37 -30.33
C ALA A 27 -7.57 -1.86 -29.95
N TYR A 28 -8.42 -2.23 -28.99
CA TYR A 28 -8.61 -3.62 -28.59
C TYR A 28 -9.22 -4.44 -29.72
N TYR A 29 -10.26 -3.93 -30.39
CA TYR A 29 -10.86 -4.59 -31.54
C TYR A 29 -9.81 -4.78 -32.63
N LEU A 30 -9.06 -3.73 -33.00
CA LEU A 30 -8.01 -3.78 -34.01
C LEU A 30 -6.95 -4.86 -33.76
N THR A 31 -6.61 -5.11 -32.48
CA THR A 31 -5.55 -6.04 -32.08
C THR A 31 -6.06 -7.41 -31.61
N LEU A 32 -7.38 -7.61 -31.62
CA LEU A 32 -8.04 -8.82 -31.12
C LEU A 32 -7.48 -10.07 -31.80
N GLU A 33 -7.14 -11.06 -30.97
CA GLU A 33 -6.66 -12.34 -31.45
C GLU A 33 -7.82 -13.23 -31.94
N PRO A 34 -7.78 -13.73 -33.19
CA PRO A 34 -8.75 -14.70 -33.71
C PRO A 34 -8.69 -16.04 -32.96
N ALA A 35 -9.81 -16.77 -32.92
CA ALA A 35 -9.95 -17.98 -32.11
C ALA A 35 -9.01 -19.14 -32.51
N ASP A 36 -8.70 -19.27 -33.81
CA ASP A 36 -7.86 -20.34 -34.34
C ASP A 36 -6.48 -19.81 -34.72
N LYS A 37 -5.51 -19.92 -33.81
CA LYS A 37 -4.11 -19.60 -34.14
C LYS A 37 -3.59 -20.63 -35.14
N PRO A 38 -3.08 -20.21 -36.31
CA PRO A 38 -2.58 -21.14 -37.32
C PRO A 38 -1.37 -21.91 -36.78
N ALA A 39 -1.31 -23.21 -37.07
CA ALA A 39 -0.12 -24.01 -36.80
C ALA A 39 1.10 -23.43 -37.54
N ALA A 40 2.31 -23.65 -37.01
CA ALA A 40 3.55 -23.05 -37.52
C ALA A 40 3.80 -23.28 -39.03
N ASN A 41 3.29 -24.39 -39.58
CA ASN A 41 3.48 -24.79 -40.98
C ASN A 41 2.27 -24.49 -41.88
N THR A 42 1.26 -23.77 -41.40
CA THR A 42 0.13 -23.36 -42.23
C THR A 42 0.58 -22.30 -43.25
N HIS A 43 0.15 -22.48 -44.51
CA HIS A 43 0.34 -21.47 -45.55
C HIS A 43 -0.56 -20.26 -45.24
N LEU A 44 0.05 -19.09 -45.12
CA LEU A 44 -0.63 -17.82 -44.84
C LEU A 44 -0.27 -16.82 -45.93
N PRO A 45 -1.17 -15.89 -46.29
CA PRO A 45 -0.84 -14.77 -47.16
C PRO A 45 0.39 -14.02 -46.62
N VAL A 46 1.34 -13.73 -47.50
CA VAL A 46 2.56 -13.00 -47.16
C VAL A 46 2.39 -11.56 -47.61
N LEU A 47 2.63 -10.61 -46.71
CA LEU A 47 2.59 -9.17 -46.97
C LEU A 47 3.99 -8.60 -46.78
N GLY A 48 4.48 -7.86 -47.77
CA GLY A 48 5.79 -7.24 -47.79
C GLY A 48 5.82 -5.83 -47.20
N SER A 49 4.69 -5.12 -47.16
CA SER A 49 4.63 -3.74 -46.67
C SER A 49 3.31 -3.37 -45.98
N VAL A 50 3.36 -2.31 -45.16
CA VAL A 50 2.16 -1.75 -44.50
C VAL A 50 1.15 -1.25 -45.55
N SER A 51 1.62 -0.62 -46.63
CA SER A 51 0.76 -0.12 -47.70
C SER A 51 0.00 -1.24 -48.40
N GLU A 52 0.63 -2.39 -48.60
CA GLU A 52 0.00 -3.59 -49.16
C GLU A 52 -1.08 -4.14 -48.21
N ALA A 53 -0.83 -4.16 -46.90
CA ALA A 53 -1.81 -4.57 -45.90
C ALA A 53 -3.04 -3.64 -45.89
N ILE A 54 -2.84 -2.32 -45.95
CA ILE A 54 -3.92 -1.33 -46.01
C ILE A 54 -4.69 -1.44 -47.34
N PHE A 55 -3.99 -1.64 -48.45
CA PHE A 55 -4.62 -1.81 -49.76
C PHE A 55 -5.49 -3.07 -49.80
N ALA A 56 -4.98 -4.20 -49.31
CA ALA A 56 -5.72 -5.46 -49.24
C ALA A 56 -6.96 -5.37 -48.34
N GLU A 57 -6.90 -4.60 -47.24
CA GLU A 57 -8.08 -4.31 -46.40
C GLU A 57 -9.10 -3.43 -47.11
N ALA A 58 -8.64 -2.39 -47.80
CA ALA A 58 -9.51 -1.46 -48.52
C ALA A 58 -10.22 -2.13 -49.72
N GLU A 59 -9.56 -3.07 -50.39
CA GLU A 59 -10.16 -3.89 -51.46
C GLU A 59 -11.14 -4.93 -50.91
N GLY A 60 -11.02 -5.31 -49.63
CA GLY A 60 -11.80 -6.38 -48.99
C GLY A 60 -11.25 -7.78 -49.23
N SER A 61 -10.03 -7.90 -49.78
CA SER A 61 -9.32 -9.16 -50.01
C SER A 61 -8.83 -9.81 -48.71
N LEU A 62 -8.50 -8.99 -47.70
CA LEU A 62 -8.17 -9.42 -46.34
C LEU A 62 -8.92 -8.57 -45.31
N HIS A 63 -9.29 -9.15 -44.18
CA HIS A 63 -9.96 -8.46 -43.07
C HIS A 63 -8.99 -8.19 -41.91
N LEU A 64 -9.36 -7.29 -40.99
CA LEU A 64 -8.54 -6.89 -39.84
C LEU A 64 -8.04 -8.06 -38.97
N HIS A 65 -8.83 -9.13 -38.87
CA HIS A 65 -8.54 -10.29 -38.02
C HIS A 65 -7.96 -11.47 -38.79
N ASP A 66 -7.67 -11.33 -40.09
CA ASP A 66 -7.08 -12.42 -40.85
C ASP A 66 -5.59 -12.58 -40.49
N TRP A 67 -5.17 -13.84 -40.31
CA TRP A 67 -3.78 -14.18 -40.04
C TRP A 67 -2.92 -14.05 -41.30
N VAL A 68 -1.79 -13.36 -41.17
CA VAL A 68 -0.86 -13.07 -42.27
C VAL A 68 0.59 -13.28 -41.80
N ARG A 69 1.48 -13.56 -42.76
CA ARG A 69 2.93 -13.47 -42.55
C ARG A 69 3.40 -12.10 -43.03
N PHE A 70 3.95 -11.30 -42.14
CA PHE A 70 4.43 -9.97 -42.45
C PHE A 70 5.96 -9.95 -42.48
N ALA A 71 6.56 -9.21 -43.41
CA ALA A 71 8.00 -8.95 -43.41
C ALA A 71 8.39 -8.28 -42.08
N ASN A 72 9.34 -8.86 -41.34
CA ASN A 72 9.65 -8.37 -40.00
C ASN A 72 10.33 -6.99 -40.05
N PRO A 73 9.71 -5.91 -39.54
CA PRO A 73 10.31 -4.57 -39.56
C PRO A 73 11.51 -4.45 -38.58
N ASP A 74 11.60 -5.34 -37.60
CA ASP A 74 12.63 -5.36 -36.56
C ASP A 74 13.78 -6.35 -36.86
N PHE A 75 13.83 -6.93 -38.05
CA PHE A 75 14.87 -7.88 -38.42
C PHE A 75 16.27 -7.25 -38.26
N ASN A 76 17.15 -7.91 -37.50
CA ASN A 76 18.48 -7.42 -37.11
C ASN A 76 18.51 -6.09 -36.33
N ARG A 77 17.38 -5.63 -35.76
CA ARG A 77 17.32 -4.45 -34.90
C ARG A 77 16.87 -4.85 -33.50
N LYS A 78 17.57 -4.36 -32.47
CA LYS A 78 17.17 -4.53 -31.07
C LYS A 78 16.22 -3.41 -30.68
N THR A 79 14.91 -3.66 -30.80
CA THR A 79 13.85 -2.75 -30.37
C THR A 79 13.21 -3.22 -29.06
N VAL A 80 12.36 -2.39 -28.44
CA VAL A 80 11.80 -2.67 -27.11
C VAL A 80 10.81 -3.83 -27.13
N HIS A 81 9.99 -3.92 -28.18
CA HIS A 81 8.93 -4.91 -28.34
C HIS A 81 9.13 -5.87 -29.52
N GLY A 82 9.99 -5.53 -30.48
CA GLY A 82 10.19 -6.30 -31.71
C GLY A 82 11.07 -7.54 -31.52
N GLU A 83 10.90 -8.50 -32.42
CA GLU A 83 11.72 -9.72 -32.48
C GLU A 83 12.86 -9.53 -33.49
N ALA A 84 14.11 -9.73 -33.09
CA ALA A 84 15.26 -9.49 -33.96
C ALA A 84 15.64 -10.66 -34.89
N THR A 85 15.14 -11.87 -34.62
CA THR A 85 15.67 -13.15 -35.13
C THR A 85 14.99 -13.67 -36.41
N GLY A 86 13.69 -13.46 -36.59
CA GLY A 86 12.95 -13.97 -37.74
C GLY A 86 12.87 -12.97 -38.89
N SER A 87 13.03 -13.40 -40.15
CA SER A 87 12.83 -12.51 -41.32
C SER A 87 11.35 -12.19 -41.58
N THR A 88 10.43 -12.98 -41.03
CA THR A 88 8.97 -12.78 -41.11
C THR A 88 8.32 -13.06 -39.76
N ILE A 89 7.24 -12.34 -39.45
CA ILE A 89 6.43 -12.52 -38.25
C ILE A 89 5.01 -12.96 -38.62
N VAL A 90 4.39 -13.80 -37.77
CA VAL A 90 2.98 -14.18 -37.90
C VAL A 90 2.14 -13.20 -37.08
N THR A 91 1.25 -12.46 -37.74
CA THR A 91 0.45 -11.39 -37.13
C THR A 91 -0.91 -11.28 -37.82
N THR A 92 -1.72 -10.28 -37.46
CA THR A 92 -2.97 -9.94 -38.13
C THR A 92 -2.87 -8.61 -38.86
N VAL A 93 -3.71 -8.40 -39.88
CA VAL A 93 -3.77 -7.14 -40.65
C VAL A 93 -4.03 -5.95 -39.71
N GLY A 94 -4.92 -6.11 -38.74
CA GLY A 94 -5.22 -5.08 -37.75
C GLY A 94 -4.02 -4.70 -36.90
N ARG A 95 -3.20 -5.67 -36.46
CA ARG A 95 -1.96 -5.39 -35.72
C ARG A 95 -0.92 -4.68 -36.59
N ILE A 96 -0.85 -4.96 -37.89
CA ILE A 96 0.02 -4.20 -38.81
C ILE A 96 -0.41 -2.72 -38.84
N ILE A 97 -1.71 -2.45 -38.98
CA ILE A 97 -2.26 -1.08 -38.96
C ILE A 97 -2.01 -0.42 -37.60
N PHE A 98 -2.21 -1.15 -36.49
CA PHE A 98 -1.97 -0.62 -35.14
C PHE A 98 -0.53 -0.18 -34.93
N ASN A 99 0.45 -0.90 -35.48
CA ASN A 99 1.86 -0.57 -35.36
C ASN A 99 2.29 0.69 -36.13
N THR A 100 1.45 1.22 -37.02
CA THR A 100 1.71 2.51 -37.69
C THR A 100 1.59 3.73 -36.76
N ILE A 101 0.95 3.54 -35.60
CA ILE A 101 0.72 4.60 -34.61
C ILE A 101 2.01 4.93 -33.85
N TRP A 102 2.87 3.93 -33.66
CA TRP A 102 4.04 4.03 -32.79
C TRP A 102 5.32 4.34 -33.58
N PRO A 103 6.31 5.00 -32.98
CA PRO A 103 7.62 5.21 -33.61
C PRO A 103 8.35 3.88 -33.84
N ALA A 104 9.18 3.82 -34.88
CA ALA A 104 9.89 2.60 -35.26
C ALA A 104 10.87 2.10 -34.18
N GLU A 105 11.33 2.98 -33.29
CA GLU A 105 12.23 2.70 -32.17
C GLU A 105 11.59 1.77 -31.13
N LEU A 106 10.26 1.78 -31.01
CA LEU A 106 9.52 0.95 -30.05
C LEU A 106 9.47 -0.52 -30.48
N GLY A 107 9.52 -0.77 -31.79
CA GLY A 107 9.38 -2.09 -32.41
C GLY A 107 7.93 -2.57 -32.55
N PHE A 108 7.75 -3.68 -33.27
CA PHE A 108 6.45 -4.23 -33.61
C PHE A 108 5.79 -4.93 -32.41
N PHE A 109 4.64 -4.40 -31.97
CA PHE A 109 3.82 -4.97 -30.92
C PHE A 109 2.83 -6.00 -31.47
N ASN A 110 2.94 -7.26 -31.04
CA ASN A 110 2.16 -8.38 -31.60
C ASN A 110 1.27 -9.11 -30.57
N GLU A 111 0.61 -8.38 -29.69
CA GLU A 111 -0.35 -8.94 -28.72
C GLU A 111 -1.68 -8.19 -28.74
N THR A 112 -2.69 -8.75 -28.09
CA THR A 112 -3.98 -8.07 -27.89
C THR A 112 -3.82 -6.97 -26.85
N VAL A 113 -4.27 -5.76 -27.19
CA VAL A 113 -4.01 -4.55 -26.41
C VAL A 113 -5.24 -4.14 -25.60
N LYS A 114 -5.19 -4.32 -24.29
CA LYS A 114 -6.18 -3.83 -23.32
C LYS A 114 -5.80 -2.44 -22.80
N LYS A 115 -6.70 -1.80 -22.04
CA LYS A 115 -6.49 -0.48 -21.43
C LYS A 115 -5.14 -0.34 -20.70
N GLY A 116 -4.76 -1.33 -19.90
CA GLY A 116 -3.51 -1.31 -19.14
C GLY A 116 -2.27 -1.29 -20.05
N GLN A 117 -2.24 -2.18 -21.04
CA GLN A 117 -1.14 -2.28 -22.00
C GLN A 117 -1.02 -1.02 -22.88
N LEU A 118 -2.12 -0.33 -23.21
CA LEU A 118 -2.07 0.98 -23.89
C LEU A 118 -1.34 2.02 -23.05
N GLY A 119 -1.64 2.10 -21.75
CA GLY A 119 -0.94 2.99 -20.84
C GLY A 119 0.56 2.71 -20.79
N ASP A 120 0.95 1.43 -20.77
CA ASP A 120 2.35 1.01 -20.77
C ASP A 120 3.07 1.36 -22.08
N LEU A 121 2.40 1.21 -23.23
CA LEU A 121 2.95 1.59 -24.54
C LEU A 121 3.20 3.10 -24.62
N ILE A 122 2.27 3.92 -24.12
CA ILE A 122 2.43 5.38 -24.04
C ILE A 122 3.61 5.75 -23.14
N LEU A 123 3.70 5.13 -21.96
CA LEU A 123 4.79 5.37 -21.02
C LEU A 123 6.15 5.02 -21.62
N LYS A 124 6.25 3.87 -22.30
CA LYS A 124 7.48 3.44 -22.98
C LYS A 124 7.86 4.36 -24.13
N THR A 125 6.87 4.80 -24.93
CA THR A 125 7.10 5.76 -26.01
C THR A 125 7.70 7.05 -25.46
N TYR A 126 7.16 7.58 -24.36
CA TYR A 126 7.71 8.78 -23.72
C TYR A 126 9.12 8.59 -23.18
N LYS A 127 9.40 7.45 -22.54
CA LYS A 127 10.72 7.16 -21.97
C LYS A 127 11.80 7.00 -23.04
N HIS A 128 11.49 6.33 -24.15
CA HIS A 128 12.47 6.00 -25.18
C HIS A 128 12.58 7.07 -26.27
N CYS A 129 11.45 7.64 -26.71
CA CYS A 129 11.39 8.60 -27.82
C CYS A 129 11.25 10.05 -27.34
N GLY A 130 10.98 10.27 -26.06
CA GLY A 130 10.78 11.59 -25.48
C GLY A 130 9.40 12.19 -25.72
N ARG A 131 9.20 13.41 -25.20
CA ARG A 131 7.92 14.13 -25.23
C ARG A 131 7.46 14.47 -26.64
N GLU A 132 8.35 15.02 -27.47
CA GLU A 132 7.98 15.55 -28.79
C GLU A 132 7.48 14.45 -29.74
N ALA A 133 8.09 13.26 -29.68
CA ALA A 133 7.64 12.09 -30.44
C ALA A 133 6.34 11.48 -29.88
N SER A 134 6.07 11.61 -28.57
CA SER A 134 4.90 11.00 -27.94
C SER A 134 3.59 11.73 -28.22
N ILE A 135 3.62 13.05 -28.47
CA ILE A 135 2.41 13.85 -28.68
C ILE A 135 1.68 13.42 -29.98
N PRO A 136 2.33 13.33 -31.16
CA PRO A 136 1.68 12.86 -32.38
C PRO A 136 1.11 11.44 -32.25
N VAL A 137 1.78 10.58 -31.49
CA VAL A 137 1.35 9.20 -31.23
C VAL A 137 0.00 9.17 -30.51
N LEU A 138 -0.20 10.05 -29.52
CA LEU A 138 -1.48 10.15 -28.80
C LEU A 138 -2.62 10.59 -29.73
N ASP A 139 -2.37 11.54 -30.64
CA ASP A 139 -3.36 11.97 -31.62
C ASP A 139 -3.67 10.89 -32.66
N ALA A 140 -2.65 10.20 -33.19
CA ALA A 140 -2.82 9.08 -34.10
C ALA A 140 -3.58 7.91 -33.46
N LEU A 141 -3.33 7.64 -32.17
CA LEU A 141 -4.06 6.64 -31.39
C LEU A 141 -5.52 7.02 -31.20
N LYS A 142 -5.80 8.28 -30.89
CA LYS A 142 -7.16 8.82 -30.77
C LYS A 142 -7.92 8.68 -32.09
N GLU A 143 -7.36 9.13 -33.20
CA GLU A 143 -8.00 9.08 -34.52
C GLU A 143 -8.23 7.64 -34.98
N THR A 144 -7.21 6.78 -34.87
CA THR A 144 -7.32 5.37 -35.27
C THR A 144 -8.32 4.64 -34.38
N GLY A 145 -8.26 4.87 -33.06
CA GLY A 145 -9.19 4.28 -32.11
C GLY A 145 -10.65 4.62 -32.41
N PHE A 146 -10.97 5.91 -32.60
CA PHE A 146 -12.35 6.31 -32.95
C PHE A 146 -12.79 5.73 -34.30
N ARG A 147 -11.95 5.83 -35.33
CA ARG A 147 -12.28 5.31 -36.67
C ARG A 147 -12.57 3.82 -36.64
N ILE A 148 -11.75 3.03 -35.96
CA ILE A 148 -11.94 1.58 -35.87
C ILE A 148 -13.14 1.24 -34.98
N ALA A 149 -13.35 1.95 -33.86
CA ALA A 149 -14.52 1.75 -33.01
C ALA A 149 -15.83 1.99 -33.78
N THR A 150 -15.88 3.04 -34.62
CA THR A 150 -17.03 3.30 -35.50
C THR A 150 -17.21 2.19 -36.54
N LYS A 151 -16.13 1.77 -37.22
CA LYS A 151 -16.18 0.68 -38.21
C LYS A 151 -16.61 -0.66 -37.58
N ALA A 152 -16.21 -0.93 -36.35
CA ALA A 152 -16.53 -2.17 -35.64
C ALA A 152 -18.04 -2.32 -35.38
N GLY A 153 -18.79 -1.21 -35.33
CA GLY A 153 -20.26 -1.25 -35.20
C GLY A 153 -20.75 -1.96 -33.95
N ILE A 154 -19.98 -1.92 -32.86
CA ILE A 154 -20.30 -2.63 -31.62
C ILE A 154 -21.56 -2.02 -31.00
N SER A 155 -22.57 -2.86 -30.81
CA SER A 155 -23.86 -2.49 -30.21
C SER A 155 -24.20 -3.47 -29.10
N ILE A 156 -25.02 -3.05 -28.13
CA ILE A 156 -25.50 -3.93 -27.06
C ILE A 156 -27.00 -4.16 -27.28
N GLY A 157 -27.36 -5.40 -27.58
CA GLY A 157 -28.74 -5.87 -27.64
C GLY A 157 -29.08 -6.80 -26.47
N VAL A 158 -30.38 -7.08 -26.33
CA VAL A 158 -30.88 -8.04 -25.33
C VAL A 158 -30.27 -9.42 -25.57
N ASN A 159 -30.06 -9.83 -26.83
CA ASN A 159 -29.52 -11.15 -27.18
C ASN A 159 -28.06 -11.35 -26.78
N ASP A 160 -27.28 -10.27 -26.64
CA ASP A 160 -25.86 -10.35 -26.28
C ASP A 160 -25.64 -10.70 -24.81
N MET A 161 -26.66 -10.52 -23.95
CA MET A 161 -26.58 -10.77 -22.51
C MET A 161 -26.83 -12.25 -22.17
N ILE A 162 -25.95 -13.16 -22.58
CA ILE A 162 -26.22 -14.62 -22.56
C ILE A 162 -26.41 -15.16 -21.13
N TYR A 163 -27.51 -15.91 -20.93
CA TYR A 163 -27.81 -16.62 -19.69
C TYR A 163 -26.98 -17.93 -19.58
N PRO A 164 -26.30 -18.18 -18.46
CA PRO A 164 -25.59 -19.43 -18.21
C PRO A 164 -26.54 -20.58 -17.89
N LYS A 165 -26.51 -21.68 -18.65
CA LYS A 165 -27.40 -22.83 -18.43
C LYS A 165 -27.22 -23.48 -17.05
N GLU A 166 -26.02 -23.38 -16.48
CA GLU A 166 -25.66 -23.96 -15.19
C GLU A 166 -26.30 -23.23 -14.00
N LYS A 167 -26.79 -21.99 -14.18
CA LYS A 167 -27.33 -21.17 -13.08
C LYS A 167 -28.47 -21.84 -12.34
N GLU A 168 -29.44 -22.44 -13.05
CA GLU A 168 -30.55 -23.14 -12.40
C GLU A 168 -30.09 -24.29 -11.50
N GLY A 169 -29.03 -25.00 -11.89
CA GLY A 169 -28.44 -26.07 -11.08
C GLY A 169 -27.80 -25.53 -9.81
N LEU A 170 -26.98 -24.48 -9.94
CA LEU A 170 -26.30 -23.82 -8.82
C LEU A 170 -27.30 -23.24 -7.81
N VAL A 171 -28.37 -22.61 -8.30
CA VAL A 171 -29.43 -22.06 -7.43
C VAL A 171 -30.18 -23.18 -6.70
N ARG A 172 -30.47 -24.30 -7.36
CA ARG A 172 -31.12 -25.46 -6.74
C ARG A 172 -30.26 -26.07 -5.64
N GLU A 173 -28.96 -26.24 -5.90
CA GLU A 173 -28.02 -26.76 -4.91
C GLU A 173 -27.93 -25.84 -3.68
N ALA A 174 -27.74 -24.54 -3.89
CA ALA A 174 -27.67 -23.56 -2.80
C ALA A 174 -28.97 -23.53 -1.98
N THR A 175 -30.13 -23.57 -2.65
CA THR A 175 -31.44 -23.59 -1.97
C THR A 175 -31.62 -24.86 -1.13
N ALA A 176 -31.13 -26.01 -1.59
CA ALA A 176 -31.18 -27.26 -0.82
C ALA A 176 -30.34 -27.17 0.46
N LYS A 177 -29.12 -26.63 0.37
CA LYS A 177 -28.25 -26.39 1.54
C LYS A 177 -28.87 -25.42 2.54
N VAL A 178 -29.47 -24.32 2.05
CA VAL A 178 -30.17 -23.36 2.92
C VAL A 178 -31.35 -24.01 3.66
N ARG A 179 -32.12 -24.88 3.00
CA ARG A 179 -33.20 -25.65 3.67
C ARG A 179 -32.67 -26.65 4.69
N GLU A 180 -31.48 -27.19 4.49
CA GLU A 180 -30.82 -28.03 5.49
C GLU A 180 -30.45 -27.23 6.74
N PHE A 181 -29.83 -26.05 6.57
CA PHE A 181 -29.54 -25.16 7.71
C PHE A 181 -30.81 -24.70 8.42
N GLN A 182 -31.89 -24.44 7.68
CA GLN A 182 -33.19 -24.13 8.27
C GLN A 182 -33.69 -25.28 9.17
N ARG A 183 -33.61 -26.52 8.67
CA ARG A 183 -33.99 -27.72 9.45
C ARG A 183 -33.10 -27.90 10.68
N GLN A 184 -31.79 -27.70 10.55
CA GLN A 184 -30.85 -27.75 11.67
C GLN A 184 -31.16 -26.70 12.74
N ASN A 185 -31.60 -25.50 12.33
CA ASN A 185 -32.01 -24.46 13.26
C ASN A 185 -33.33 -24.82 13.96
N GLU A 186 -34.30 -25.35 13.22
CA GLU A 186 -35.58 -25.82 13.76
C GLU A 186 -35.43 -27.01 14.72
N SER A 187 -34.46 -27.90 14.47
CA SER A 187 -34.09 -29.00 15.38
C SER A 187 -33.21 -28.56 16.56
N GLY A 188 -32.91 -27.27 16.70
CA GLY A 188 -32.08 -26.71 17.78
C GLY A 188 -30.61 -27.14 17.71
N THR A 189 -30.14 -27.48 16.51
CA THR A 189 -28.82 -28.02 16.23
C THR A 189 -27.82 -26.89 15.97
N ILE A 190 -28.21 -25.85 15.21
CA ILE A 190 -27.46 -24.57 15.06
C ILE A 190 -28.22 -23.42 15.71
N THR A 191 -27.51 -22.35 16.10
CA THR A 191 -28.15 -21.10 16.54
C THR A 191 -28.61 -20.26 15.34
N ASN A 192 -29.49 -19.27 15.59
CA ASN A 192 -30.00 -18.42 14.51
C ASN A 192 -28.91 -17.52 13.88
N ASP A 193 -27.91 -17.09 14.66
CA ASP A 193 -26.79 -16.29 14.14
C ASP A 193 -25.85 -17.13 13.28
N GLU A 194 -25.56 -18.36 13.70
CA GLU A 194 -24.81 -19.32 12.87
C GLU A 194 -25.55 -19.65 11.58
N ARG A 195 -26.88 -19.89 11.66
CA ARG A 195 -27.73 -20.10 10.48
C ARG A 195 -27.58 -18.93 9.51
N ARG A 196 -27.73 -17.70 10.00
CA ARG A 196 -27.63 -16.48 9.17
C ARG A 196 -26.29 -16.41 8.44
N ASN A 197 -25.18 -16.63 9.15
CA ASN A 197 -23.85 -16.59 8.55
C ASN A 197 -23.69 -17.69 7.48
N LYS A 198 -24.05 -18.94 7.80
CA LYS A 198 -23.99 -20.06 6.84
C LYS A 198 -24.84 -19.83 5.59
N VAL A 199 -26.02 -19.22 5.75
CA VAL A 199 -26.90 -18.85 4.63
C VAL A 199 -26.26 -17.78 3.75
N VAL A 200 -25.71 -16.72 4.36
CA VAL A 200 -25.00 -15.64 3.65
C VAL A 200 -23.81 -16.20 2.87
N ASP A 201 -22.98 -17.03 3.49
CA ASP A 201 -21.80 -17.63 2.86
C ASP A 201 -22.17 -18.53 1.68
N THR A 202 -23.21 -19.35 1.84
CA THR A 202 -23.70 -20.24 0.78
C THR A 202 -24.20 -19.44 -0.43
N TRP A 203 -24.95 -18.36 -0.20
CA TRP A 203 -25.41 -17.49 -1.28
C TRP A 203 -24.27 -16.72 -1.93
N SER A 204 -23.28 -16.26 -1.15
CA SER A 204 -22.09 -15.60 -1.67
C SER A 204 -21.35 -16.53 -2.64
N GLY A 205 -21.01 -17.75 -2.20
CA GLY A 205 -20.35 -18.75 -3.02
C GLY A 205 -21.15 -19.15 -4.27
N ALA A 206 -22.48 -19.29 -4.15
CA ALA A 206 -23.34 -19.56 -5.29
C ALA A 206 -23.34 -18.42 -6.32
N THR A 207 -23.37 -17.17 -5.87
CA THR A 207 -23.34 -16.02 -6.79
C THR A 207 -22.00 -15.86 -7.50
N ASP A 208 -20.89 -16.24 -6.87
CA ASP A 208 -19.57 -16.21 -7.49
C ASP A 208 -19.38 -17.37 -8.49
N ALA A 209 -19.90 -18.55 -8.19
CA ALA A 209 -19.97 -19.65 -9.14
C ALA A 209 -20.81 -19.29 -10.40
N ILE A 210 -21.95 -18.61 -10.20
CA ILE A 210 -22.76 -18.07 -11.31
C ILE A 210 -21.93 -17.06 -12.12
N ALA A 211 -21.21 -16.15 -11.46
CA ALA A 211 -20.36 -15.17 -12.14
C ALA A 211 -19.32 -15.81 -13.05
N GLN A 212 -18.68 -16.87 -12.55
CA GLN A 212 -17.66 -17.60 -13.29
C GLN A 212 -18.25 -18.36 -14.49
N SER A 213 -19.44 -18.93 -14.35
CA SER A 213 -20.17 -19.55 -15.45
C SER A 213 -20.60 -18.52 -16.52
N VAL A 214 -21.11 -17.34 -16.12
CA VAL A 214 -21.39 -16.23 -17.04
C VAL A 214 -20.15 -15.85 -17.83
N TYR A 215 -19.02 -15.64 -17.14
CA TYR A 215 -17.77 -15.24 -17.79
C TYR A 215 -17.28 -16.30 -18.78
N THR A 216 -17.32 -17.57 -18.39
CA THR A 216 -16.93 -18.70 -19.23
C THR A 216 -17.80 -18.75 -20.49
N THR A 217 -19.13 -18.65 -20.33
CA THR A 217 -20.09 -18.65 -21.43
C THR A 217 -19.87 -17.49 -22.41
N LEU A 218 -19.66 -16.28 -21.89
CA LEU A 218 -19.40 -15.09 -22.70
C LEU A 218 -18.04 -15.17 -23.42
N SER A 219 -17.00 -15.69 -22.75
CA SER A 219 -15.67 -15.86 -23.36
C SER A 219 -15.64 -16.95 -24.43
N GLN A 220 -16.42 -18.02 -24.26
CA GLN A 220 -16.54 -19.11 -25.23
C GLN A 220 -17.38 -18.67 -26.42
N SER A 221 -18.49 -17.95 -26.20
CA SER A 221 -19.28 -17.40 -27.32
C SER A 221 -18.45 -16.44 -28.17
N ALA A 222 -17.49 -15.70 -27.59
CA ALA A 222 -16.52 -14.90 -28.34
C ALA A 222 -15.53 -15.71 -29.20
N LYS A 223 -15.38 -17.03 -28.95
CA LYS A 223 -14.50 -17.95 -29.70
C LYS A 223 -15.26 -18.85 -30.68
N VAL A 224 -16.59 -18.93 -30.58
CA VAL A 224 -17.40 -19.90 -31.33
C VAL A 224 -18.04 -19.23 -32.56
N ALA A 225 -17.34 -19.30 -33.67
CA ALA A 225 -17.91 -19.50 -35.01
C ALA A 225 -16.84 -20.10 -35.92
N GLY A 226 -16.31 -21.27 -35.56
CA GLY A 226 -15.62 -22.13 -36.50
C GLY A 226 -16.60 -22.51 -37.61
N VAL A 227 -16.45 -21.84 -38.75
CA VAL A 227 -17.20 -22.07 -39.98
C VAL A 227 -17.18 -23.57 -40.30
N LYS A 228 -18.36 -24.19 -40.49
CA LYS A 228 -18.42 -25.48 -41.20
C LYS A 228 -17.85 -25.23 -42.60
N LYS A 229 -16.73 -25.87 -42.93
CA LYS A 229 -16.14 -25.89 -44.29
C LYS A 229 -17.26 -26.13 -45.32
N GLY A 230 -17.58 -25.13 -46.15
CA GLY A 230 -18.47 -25.29 -47.30
C GLY A 230 -19.62 -24.29 -47.50
N ASP A 231 -19.86 -23.31 -46.63
CA ASP A 231 -20.88 -22.27 -46.86
C ASP A 231 -20.27 -20.90 -47.25
N PRO A 232 -20.38 -20.49 -48.53
CA PRO A 232 -19.81 -19.23 -49.04
C PRO A 232 -20.55 -17.97 -48.56
N ARG A 233 -21.66 -18.09 -47.81
CA ARG A 233 -22.38 -16.91 -47.25
C ARG A 233 -22.02 -16.59 -45.80
N HIS A 234 -21.20 -17.44 -45.13
CA HIS A 234 -20.94 -17.35 -43.69
C HIS A 234 -19.46 -17.35 -43.31
N SER A 235 -18.55 -17.27 -44.28
CA SER A 235 -17.12 -17.16 -44.03
C SER A 235 -16.78 -15.78 -43.44
N HIS A 236 -16.11 -15.73 -42.29
CA HIS A 236 -15.44 -14.57 -41.64
C HIS A 236 -16.18 -13.77 -40.56
N ARG A 237 -17.42 -14.11 -40.15
CA ARG A 237 -18.00 -13.47 -38.96
C ARG A 237 -17.52 -14.14 -37.68
N MET A 238 -16.42 -13.64 -37.13
CA MET A 238 -16.09 -13.88 -35.72
C MET A 238 -17.28 -13.36 -34.90
N LEU A 239 -18.06 -14.26 -34.29
CA LEU A 239 -19.20 -13.90 -33.44
C LEU A 239 -18.67 -13.38 -32.10
N ILE A 240 -18.16 -12.16 -32.14
CA ILE A 240 -17.60 -11.51 -30.96
C ILE A 240 -18.78 -10.96 -30.15
N ASN A 241 -18.94 -11.40 -28.90
CA ASN A 241 -19.97 -10.87 -28.01
C ASN A 241 -19.61 -9.43 -27.55
N PRO A 242 -20.46 -8.42 -27.82
CA PRO A 242 -20.20 -7.03 -27.46
C PRO A 242 -20.00 -6.78 -25.96
N VAL A 243 -20.80 -7.44 -25.11
CA VAL A 243 -20.72 -7.32 -23.65
C VAL A 243 -19.38 -7.84 -23.14
N TYR A 244 -18.89 -8.94 -23.72
CA TYR A 244 -17.57 -9.49 -23.41
C TYR A 244 -16.45 -8.53 -23.80
N VAL A 245 -16.47 -7.99 -25.03
CA VAL A 245 -15.42 -7.09 -25.52
C VAL A 245 -15.32 -5.82 -24.68
N LEU A 246 -16.45 -5.19 -24.38
CA LEU A 246 -16.47 -3.96 -23.58
C LEU A 246 -15.83 -4.17 -22.20
N MET A 247 -16.13 -5.31 -21.57
CA MET A 247 -15.56 -5.70 -20.29
C MET A 247 -14.08 -6.12 -20.40
N ASP A 248 -13.72 -7.00 -21.32
CA ASP A 248 -12.35 -7.56 -21.41
C ASP A 248 -11.32 -6.54 -21.90
N SER A 249 -11.74 -5.62 -22.79
CA SER A 249 -10.90 -4.48 -23.21
C SER A 249 -10.61 -3.50 -22.08
N GLY A 250 -11.46 -3.46 -21.05
CA GLY A 250 -11.46 -2.45 -20.00
C GLY A 250 -11.97 -1.08 -20.46
N ALA A 251 -12.62 -1.01 -21.63
CA ALA A 251 -13.23 0.21 -22.15
C ALA A 251 -14.41 0.66 -21.26
N ARG A 252 -15.32 -0.28 -20.96
CA ARG A 252 -16.49 -0.04 -20.10
C ARG A 252 -17.06 -1.35 -19.58
N GLY A 253 -17.36 -1.41 -18.28
CA GLY A 253 -17.89 -2.62 -17.67
C GLY A 253 -16.84 -3.35 -16.84
N ASN A 254 -17.26 -3.93 -15.71
CA ASN A 254 -16.45 -4.86 -14.93
C ASN A 254 -17.16 -6.22 -14.79
N LYS A 255 -16.44 -7.25 -14.32
CA LYS A 255 -17.01 -8.59 -14.12
C LYS A 255 -18.25 -8.58 -13.22
N ALA A 256 -18.27 -7.72 -12.20
CA ALA A 256 -19.41 -7.59 -11.29
C ALA A 256 -20.67 -7.02 -11.98
N GLN A 257 -20.51 -6.04 -12.87
CA GLN A 257 -21.61 -5.48 -13.67
C GLN A 257 -22.14 -6.50 -14.67
N VAL A 258 -21.25 -7.26 -15.33
CA VAL A 258 -21.65 -8.35 -16.23
C VAL A 258 -22.38 -9.46 -15.47
N LYS A 259 -21.93 -9.80 -14.25
CA LYS A 259 -22.63 -10.70 -13.33
C LYS A 259 -24.07 -10.23 -13.06
N GLN A 260 -24.27 -8.94 -12.78
CA GLN A 260 -25.60 -8.40 -12.52
C GLN A 260 -26.50 -8.36 -13.78
N LEU A 261 -25.90 -8.16 -14.96
CA LEU A 261 -26.62 -8.13 -16.23
C LEU A 261 -27.13 -9.51 -16.66
N CYS A 262 -26.29 -10.55 -16.57
CA CYS A 262 -26.56 -11.86 -17.18
C CYS A 262 -26.71 -13.01 -16.17
N GLY A 263 -26.20 -12.85 -14.95
CA GLY A 263 -26.11 -13.91 -13.94
C GLY A 263 -27.14 -13.74 -12.84
N ALA A 264 -26.76 -13.02 -11.78
CA ALA A 264 -27.60 -12.72 -10.64
C ALA A 264 -27.13 -11.41 -10.00
N ARG A 265 -28.05 -10.66 -9.37
CA ARG A 265 -27.66 -9.44 -8.65
C ARG A 265 -26.98 -9.76 -7.31
N GLY A 266 -27.39 -10.83 -6.65
CA GLY A 266 -26.76 -11.35 -5.43
C GLY A 266 -27.33 -10.75 -4.14
N LEU A 267 -26.51 -10.76 -3.09
CA LEU A 267 -26.87 -10.26 -1.76
C LEU A 267 -26.83 -8.72 -1.71
N MET A 268 -27.65 -8.14 -0.84
CA MET A 268 -27.76 -6.68 -0.64
C MET A 268 -27.55 -6.32 0.83
N ALA A 269 -27.00 -5.15 1.11
CA ALA A 269 -26.86 -4.64 2.46
C ALA A 269 -28.01 -3.71 2.85
N LYS A 270 -28.47 -3.82 4.10
CA LYS A 270 -29.35 -2.84 4.74
C LYS A 270 -28.61 -1.51 4.95
N PRO A 271 -29.32 -0.41 5.25
CA PRO A 271 -28.69 0.84 5.65
C PRO A 271 -27.79 0.71 6.89
N SER A 272 -28.06 -0.24 7.79
CA SER A 272 -27.20 -0.55 8.93
C SER A 272 -25.84 -1.18 8.54
N GLY A 273 -25.70 -1.71 7.32
CA GLY A 273 -24.53 -2.47 6.88
C GLY A 273 -24.71 -3.98 6.96
N GLU A 274 -25.76 -4.47 7.63
CA GLU A 274 -26.08 -5.90 7.67
C GLU A 274 -26.48 -6.44 6.29
N ILE A 275 -25.98 -7.63 5.95
CA ILE A 275 -26.38 -8.33 4.73
C ILE A 275 -27.79 -8.92 4.90
N ILE A 276 -28.64 -8.71 3.91
CA ILE A 276 -29.98 -9.28 3.82
C ILE A 276 -29.85 -10.74 3.34
N GLU A 277 -30.35 -11.68 4.15
CA GLU A 277 -30.24 -13.13 3.90
C GLU A 277 -30.91 -13.59 2.61
N ARG A 278 -31.93 -12.85 2.14
CA ARG A 278 -32.66 -13.16 0.91
C ARG A 278 -31.94 -12.54 -0.29
N PRO A 279 -31.27 -13.34 -1.16
CA PRO A 279 -30.57 -12.81 -2.32
C PRO A 279 -31.56 -12.43 -3.43
N ILE A 280 -31.06 -11.63 -4.36
CA ILE A 280 -31.71 -11.34 -5.64
C ILE A 280 -31.09 -12.29 -6.69
N LEU A 281 -31.83 -13.34 -7.02
CA LEU A 281 -31.38 -14.39 -7.96
C LEU A 281 -31.58 -13.99 -9.42
N SER A 282 -32.51 -13.05 -9.65
CA SER A 282 -32.79 -12.50 -10.96
C SER A 282 -31.68 -11.54 -11.41
N SER A 283 -31.39 -11.54 -12.69
CA SER A 283 -30.51 -10.60 -13.39
C SER A 283 -31.32 -9.45 -14.00
N PHE A 284 -30.64 -8.40 -14.47
CA PHE A 284 -31.34 -7.32 -15.18
C PHE A 284 -31.98 -7.78 -16.49
N ARG A 285 -31.41 -8.79 -17.16
CA ARG A 285 -32.03 -9.38 -18.36
C ARG A 285 -33.34 -10.10 -18.04
N GLU A 286 -33.39 -10.84 -16.93
CA GLU A 286 -34.59 -11.57 -16.51
C GLU A 286 -35.69 -10.65 -15.97
N GLY A 287 -35.29 -9.48 -15.46
CA GLY A 287 -36.17 -8.55 -14.76
C GLY A 287 -36.25 -8.84 -13.26
N LEU A 288 -36.53 -7.82 -12.47
CA LEU A 288 -36.63 -7.92 -11.01
C LEU A 288 -38.09 -7.89 -10.60
N SER A 289 -38.47 -8.74 -9.64
CA SER A 289 -39.76 -8.61 -8.97
C SER A 289 -39.82 -7.32 -8.14
N VAL A 290 -41.03 -6.89 -7.77
CA VAL A 290 -41.24 -5.67 -6.95
C VAL A 290 -40.46 -5.75 -5.63
N LEU A 291 -40.44 -6.93 -4.99
CA LEU A 291 -39.72 -7.13 -3.74
C LEU A 291 -38.19 -7.09 -3.94
N GLU A 292 -37.66 -7.75 -4.96
CA GLU A 292 -36.22 -7.70 -5.28
C GLU A 292 -35.77 -6.28 -5.63
N TYR A 293 -36.58 -5.55 -6.39
CA TYR A 293 -36.33 -4.14 -6.70
C TYR A 293 -36.29 -3.31 -5.42
N PHE A 294 -37.29 -3.45 -4.53
CA PHE A 294 -37.35 -2.73 -3.26
C PHE A 294 -36.19 -3.06 -2.31
N ILE A 295 -35.75 -4.32 -2.24
CA ILE A 295 -34.56 -4.70 -1.47
C ILE A 295 -33.33 -3.97 -2.03
N SER A 296 -33.22 -3.87 -3.35
CA SER A 296 -32.08 -3.22 -3.99
C SER A 296 -32.00 -1.70 -3.80
N THR A 297 -33.13 -1.03 -3.55
CA THR A 297 -33.15 0.43 -3.35
C THR A 297 -32.49 0.85 -2.04
N HIS A 298 -32.48 -0.01 -1.02
CA HIS A 298 -31.83 0.27 0.26
C HIS A 298 -30.33 0.48 0.11
N GLY A 299 -29.65 -0.45 -0.56
CA GLY A 299 -28.22 -0.36 -0.86
C GLY A 299 -27.91 0.81 -1.79
N ALA A 300 -28.71 1.00 -2.84
CA ALA A 300 -28.52 2.10 -3.78
C ALA A 300 -28.67 3.49 -3.13
N ARG A 301 -29.70 3.68 -2.29
CA ARG A 301 -29.94 4.95 -1.60
C ARG A 301 -28.83 5.26 -0.60
N LYS A 302 -28.38 4.26 0.18
CA LYS A 302 -27.23 4.43 1.08
C LYS A 302 -25.97 4.80 0.31
N GLY A 303 -25.64 4.09 -0.78
CA GLY A 303 -24.47 4.39 -1.60
C GLY A 303 -24.47 5.82 -2.16
N LEU A 304 -25.62 6.30 -2.66
CA LEU A 304 -25.78 7.67 -3.14
C LEU A 304 -25.66 8.71 -2.01
N SER A 305 -26.30 8.48 -0.86
CA SER A 305 -26.21 9.37 0.29
C SER A 305 -24.80 9.44 0.88
N ASP A 306 -24.12 8.29 1.04
CA ASP A 306 -22.75 8.22 1.53
C ASP A 306 -21.78 8.92 0.58
N THR A 307 -21.98 8.77 -0.74
CA THR A 307 -21.19 9.49 -1.75
C THR A 307 -21.33 11.00 -1.59
N ALA A 308 -22.56 11.49 -1.46
CA ALA A 308 -22.83 12.92 -1.33
C ALA A 308 -22.21 13.52 -0.04
N LEU A 309 -22.35 12.82 1.09
CA LEU A 309 -21.84 13.30 2.39
C LEU A 309 -20.31 13.21 2.47
N LYS A 310 -19.72 12.04 2.16
CA LYS A 310 -18.30 11.80 2.36
C LYS A 310 -17.39 12.54 1.37
N THR A 311 -17.93 12.97 0.23
CA THR A 311 -17.18 13.85 -0.70
C THR A 311 -16.81 15.18 -0.03
N ALA A 312 -17.68 15.71 0.84
CA ALA A 312 -17.39 16.93 1.60
C ALA A 312 -16.24 16.70 2.60
N ASP A 313 -16.23 15.56 3.30
CA ASP A 313 -15.16 15.21 4.24
C ASP A 313 -13.80 15.06 3.55
N ALA A 314 -13.77 14.42 2.37
CA ALA A 314 -12.56 14.27 1.57
C ALA A 314 -12.02 15.62 1.06
N GLY A 315 -12.91 16.49 0.57
CA GLY A 315 -12.55 17.84 0.14
C GLY A 315 -12.02 18.69 1.30
N TYR A 316 -12.65 18.57 2.47
CA TYR A 316 -12.22 19.25 3.69
C TYR A 316 -10.86 18.75 4.20
N MET A 317 -10.61 17.43 4.15
CA MET A 317 -9.28 16.87 4.43
C MET A 317 -8.22 17.39 3.46
N THR A 318 -8.54 17.47 2.16
CA THR A 318 -7.63 18.01 1.14
C THR A 318 -7.25 19.45 1.45
N ARG A 319 -8.23 20.27 1.87
CA ARG A 319 -7.97 21.65 2.32
C ARG A 319 -6.99 21.68 3.49
N LYS A 320 -7.19 20.86 4.53
CA LYS A 320 -6.27 20.77 5.67
C LYS A 320 -4.85 20.36 5.27
N LEU A 321 -4.73 19.37 4.40
CA LEU A 321 -3.43 18.92 3.90
C LEU A 321 -2.70 20.05 3.16
N CYS A 322 -3.42 20.79 2.31
CA CYS A 322 -2.86 21.97 1.64
C CYS A 322 -2.39 22.99 2.68
N ASP A 323 -3.19 23.31 3.69
CA ASP A 323 -2.88 24.34 4.69
C ASP A 323 -1.62 24.01 5.51
N VAL A 324 -1.37 22.73 5.79
CA VAL A 324 -0.18 22.28 6.53
C VAL A 324 1.08 22.26 5.67
N ALA A 325 0.96 21.91 4.39
CA ALA A 325 2.10 21.67 3.52
C ALA A 325 2.39 22.78 2.52
N MET A 326 1.52 23.78 2.35
CA MET A 326 1.59 24.77 1.25
C MET A 326 2.95 25.45 1.13
N ASP A 327 3.60 25.72 2.27
CA ASP A 327 4.85 26.46 2.34
C ASP A 327 6.09 25.59 2.06
N VAL A 328 5.94 24.31 1.72
CA VAL A 328 7.06 23.44 1.32
C VAL A 328 7.40 23.68 -0.15
N ILE A 329 8.53 24.34 -0.39
CA ILE A 329 9.05 24.61 -1.73
C ILE A 329 10.42 23.98 -1.94
N VAL A 330 10.74 23.64 -3.19
CA VAL A 330 12.09 23.19 -3.55
C VAL A 330 13.01 24.40 -3.63
N THR A 331 14.10 24.40 -2.86
CA THR A 331 15.14 25.43 -2.96
C THR A 331 16.52 24.82 -2.94
N ASP A 332 17.55 25.60 -3.26
CA ASP A 332 18.95 25.14 -3.20
C ASP A 332 19.48 25.02 -1.75
N SER A 333 18.60 25.06 -0.73
CA SER A 333 18.94 24.83 0.67
C SER A 333 19.58 23.45 0.84
N ARG A 334 20.89 23.40 1.07
CA ARG A 334 21.64 22.15 1.27
C ARG A 334 21.63 21.78 2.75
N ASP A 335 21.56 20.48 3.03
CA ASP A 335 21.57 19.98 4.40
C ASP A 335 22.86 20.34 5.15
N VAL A 336 22.66 20.84 6.36
CA VAL A 336 23.60 20.87 7.47
C VAL A 336 23.06 19.86 8.47
N ALA A 337 23.14 18.57 8.16
CA ALA A 337 22.74 17.53 9.10
C ALA A 337 23.75 17.48 10.27
N PRO A 338 23.35 17.20 11.52
CA PRO A 338 24.26 17.20 12.68
C PRO A 338 25.36 16.12 12.65
N GLY A 339 25.36 15.21 11.66
CA GLY A 339 26.39 14.19 11.50
C GLY A 339 27.57 14.72 10.69
N SER A 340 28.77 14.66 11.25
CA SER A 340 30.02 14.88 10.52
C SER A 340 30.81 13.59 10.40
N GLU A 341 31.30 13.28 9.20
CA GLU A 341 32.28 12.20 8.98
C GLU A 341 33.64 12.80 8.64
N VAL A 342 34.71 12.19 9.13
CA VAL A 342 36.07 12.60 8.80
C VAL A 342 36.56 11.84 7.58
N ILE A 343 36.49 12.48 6.42
CA ILE A 343 36.97 11.91 5.15
C ILE A 343 38.40 12.36 4.84
N THR A 344 39.13 11.53 4.09
CA THR A 344 40.41 11.93 3.49
C THR A 344 40.15 12.75 2.22
N LEU A 345 40.85 13.87 2.06
CA LEU A 345 40.73 14.74 0.89
C LEU A 345 41.20 13.99 -0.37
N GLY A 346 40.30 13.83 -1.36
CA GLY A 346 40.49 13.10 -2.62
C GLY A 346 39.18 13.09 -3.44
N ASP A 347 39.02 12.21 -4.43
CA ASP A 347 37.80 12.14 -5.27
C ASP A 347 36.51 11.93 -4.45
N ALA A 348 36.60 11.18 -3.35
CA ALA A 348 35.49 10.95 -2.43
C ALA A 348 35.02 12.22 -1.68
N ALA A 349 35.90 13.23 -1.60
CA ALA A 349 35.62 14.52 -0.96
C ALA A 349 35.00 15.54 -1.92
N LEU A 350 35.17 15.33 -3.23
CA LEU A 350 34.72 16.25 -4.26
C LEU A 350 33.20 16.41 -4.23
N GLY A 351 32.74 17.65 -4.05
CA GLY A 351 31.31 18.00 -3.98
C GLY A 351 30.66 17.81 -2.59
N ARG A 352 31.38 17.28 -1.59
CA ARG A 352 30.93 17.26 -0.18
C ARG A 352 31.14 18.64 0.47
N HIS A 353 30.45 18.92 1.58
CA HIS A 353 30.53 20.22 2.27
C HIS A 353 31.14 20.05 3.65
N LEU A 354 32.00 20.99 4.03
CA LEU A 354 32.64 21.00 5.34
C LEU A 354 31.59 21.08 6.45
N ALA A 355 31.65 20.17 7.42
CA ALA A 355 30.79 20.16 8.60
C ALA A 355 31.30 21.04 9.73
N ALA A 356 32.56 21.45 9.65
CA ALA A 356 33.18 22.34 10.61
C ALA A 356 34.13 23.29 9.91
N ASP A 357 34.34 24.44 10.54
CA ASP A 357 35.41 25.37 10.24
C ASP A 357 36.77 24.65 10.21
N VAL A 358 37.55 24.85 9.15
CA VAL A 358 38.90 24.25 9.02
C VAL A 358 39.94 25.30 9.40
N PRO A 359 40.59 25.19 10.57
CA PRO A 359 41.63 26.11 11.01
C PRO A 359 42.90 25.94 10.17
N ASN A 360 43.68 27.01 10.03
CA ASN A 360 44.96 26.96 9.31
C ASN A 360 46.08 26.39 10.19
N PRO A 361 46.74 25.28 9.79
CA PRO A 361 47.87 24.73 10.55
C PRO A 361 49.09 25.67 10.62
N SER A 362 49.25 26.57 9.65
CA SER A 362 50.41 27.47 9.53
C SER A 362 50.28 28.81 10.27
N GLY A 363 49.15 29.07 10.95
CA GLY A 363 48.96 30.23 11.84
C GLY A 363 48.82 31.62 11.18
N ALA A 364 49.02 31.76 9.86
CA ALA A 364 48.97 33.05 9.17
C ALA A 364 47.55 33.58 8.89
N VAL A 365 46.53 32.71 8.88
CA VAL A 365 45.11 33.05 8.66
C VAL A 365 44.26 32.26 9.67
N LYS A 366 43.28 32.87 10.34
CA LYS A 366 42.48 32.17 11.38
C LYS A 366 41.74 30.91 10.87
N LEU A 367 41.26 30.92 9.62
CA LEU A 367 40.48 29.84 9.00
C LEU A 367 40.88 29.65 7.53
N LEU A 368 41.09 28.41 7.08
CA LEU A 368 41.32 28.05 5.68
C LEU A 368 40.01 27.97 4.89
N ALA A 369 38.97 27.45 5.52
CA ALA A 369 37.63 27.30 4.98
C ALA A 369 36.61 27.37 6.11
N LYS A 370 35.44 27.96 5.83
CA LYS A 370 34.33 28.00 6.78
C LYS A 370 33.51 26.70 6.69
N SER A 371 32.79 26.37 7.75
CA SER A 371 31.71 25.39 7.72
C SER A 371 30.76 25.70 6.56
N GLU A 372 30.21 24.66 5.95
CA GLU A 372 29.35 24.71 4.76
C GLU A 372 30.05 25.04 3.43
N ALA A 373 31.36 25.29 3.41
CA ALA A 373 32.07 25.49 2.14
C ALA A 373 32.10 24.18 1.32
N PRO A 374 31.74 24.21 0.02
CA PRO A 374 31.82 23.05 -0.85
C PRO A 374 33.28 22.71 -1.16
N LEU A 375 33.63 21.44 -1.05
CA LEU A 375 34.94 20.90 -1.45
C LEU A 375 35.01 20.83 -2.98
N THR A 376 35.34 21.96 -3.59
CA THR A 376 35.70 22.08 -5.02
C THR A 376 37.12 21.58 -5.24
N GLU A 377 37.50 21.27 -6.48
CA GLU A 377 38.89 20.88 -6.81
C GLU A 377 39.90 21.93 -6.30
N GLU A 378 39.58 23.21 -6.48
CA GLU A 378 40.39 24.32 -5.98
C GLU A 378 40.51 24.35 -4.44
N LEU A 379 39.40 24.14 -3.72
CA LEU A 379 39.42 24.14 -2.25
C LEU A 379 40.16 22.91 -1.70
N ILE A 380 39.97 21.74 -2.32
CA ILE A 380 40.68 20.51 -1.96
C ILE A 380 42.18 20.68 -2.16
N ALA A 381 42.61 21.26 -3.29
CA ALA A 381 44.01 21.56 -3.55
C ALA A 381 44.57 22.53 -2.49
N LYS A 382 43.84 23.60 -2.18
CA LYS A 382 44.23 24.58 -1.16
C LYS A 382 44.35 23.98 0.25
N LEU A 383 43.46 23.05 0.61
CA LEU A 383 43.49 22.35 1.90
C LEU A 383 44.70 21.40 1.99
N ARG A 384 45.01 20.67 0.92
CA ARG A 384 46.19 19.80 0.83
C ARG A 384 47.49 20.60 0.89
N ASP A 385 47.60 21.71 0.17
CA ASP A 385 48.77 22.59 0.19
C ASP A 385 49.03 23.17 1.59
N ALA A 386 47.98 23.34 2.39
CA ALA A 386 48.07 23.78 3.78
C ALA A 386 48.35 22.64 4.78
N GLY A 387 48.56 21.41 4.32
CA GLY A 387 48.86 20.24 5.16
C GLY A 387 47.63 19.64 5.87
N VAL A 388 46.41 19.93 5.39
CA VAL A 388 45.18 19.29 5.87
C VAL A 388 44.89 18.09 4.98
N ASP A 389 44.93 16.87 5.54
CA ASP A 389 44.66 15.63 4.81
C ASP A 389 43.25 15.08 5.02
N ARG A 390 42.60 15.48 6.13
CA ARG A 390 41.30 14.99 6.54
C ARG A 390 40.39 16.15 6.96
N VAL A 391 39.12 16.08 6.56
CA VAL A 391 38.13 17.11 6.87
C VAL A 391 36.82 16.50 7.35
N HIS A 392 36.16 17.18 8.28
CA HIS A 392 34.79 16.87 8.68
C HIS A 392 33.84 17.30 7.57
N VAL A 393 33.02 16.40 7.06
CA VAL A 393 31.96 16.69 6.08
C VAL A 393 30.61 16.25 6.59
N HIS A 394 29.55 16.96 6.20
CA HIS A 394 28.19 16.58 6.58
C HIS A 394 27.81 15.25 5.94
N ILE A 395 27.28 14.32 6.74
CA ILE A 395 26.62 13.12 6.22
C ILE A 395 25.15 13.47 6.00
N PRO A 396 24.63 13.39 4.76
CA PRO A 396 23.20 13.53 4.52
C PRO A 396 22.44 12.44 5.31
N ASN A 397 21.63 12.84 6.28
CA ASN A 397 20.83 11.88 7.03
C ASN A 397 19.69 11.36 6.13
N GLY A 398 19.57 10.04 6.01
CA GLY A 398 18.63 9.37 5.12
C GLY A 398 17.68 8.43 5.86
N VAL A 399 16.59 8.05 5.20
CA VAL A 399 15.56 7.15 5.71
C VAL A 399 15.70 5.78 5.04
N TRP A 400 15.64 4.72 5.83
CA TRP A 400 15.61 3.36 5.30
C TRP A 400 14.28 3.09 4.60
N LYS A 401 14.33 2.57 3.38
CA LYS A 401 13.19 2.06 2.64
C LYS A 401 13.28 0.55 2.53
N THR A 402 12.18 -0.11 2.86
CA THR A 402 11.97 -1.57 2.81
C THR A 402 10.74 -1.89 1.97
N PRO A 403 10.54 -3.11 1.46
CA PRO A 403 9.26 -3.51 0.89
C PRO A 403 8.13 -3.42 1.94
N ILE A 404 6.89 -3.17 1.48
CA ILE A 404 5.70 -3.14 2.34
C ILE A 404 4.88 -4.40 2.12
N TYR A 405 4.64 -5.12 3.21
CA TYR A 405 3.82 -6.33 3.25
C TYR A 405 2.52 -6.10 4.03
N ASP A 406 1.44 -6.78 3.63
CA ASP A 406 0.23 -6.96 4.42
C ASP A 406 0.02 -8.46 4.71
N GLY A 407 0.42 -8.89 5.90
CA GLY A 407 0.61 -10.31 6.17
C GLY A 407 1.70 -10.88 5.25
N ASP A 408 1.34 -11.87 4.43
CA ASP A 408 2.26 -12.54 3.49
C ASP A 408 2.18 -11.99 2.05
N GLU A 409 1.30 -11.01 1.81
CA GLU A 409 1.13 -10.38 0.51
C GLU A 409 2.08 -9.18 0.39
N LEU A 410 2.92 -9.20 -0.66
CA LEU A 410 3.77 -8.06 -1.01
C LEU A 410 2.89 -7.00 -1.67
N LEU A 411 2.62 -5.89 -0.97
CA LEU A 411 1.81 -4.80 -1.51
C LEU A 411 2.64 -3.82 -2.36
N VAL A 412 3.86 -3.50 -1.90
CA VAL A 412 4.76 -2.58 -2.59
C VAL A 412 6.18 -3.12 -2.54
N SER A 413 6.79 -3.31 -3.71
CA SER A 413 8.18 -3.77 -3.83
C SER A 413 9.17 -2.68 -3.40
N LEU A 414 10.40 -3.10 -3.07
CA LEU A 414 11.47 -2.14 -2.78
C LEU A 414 11.77 -1.26 -3.99
N SER A 415 11.83 -1.86 -5.19
CA SER A 415 12.09 -1.14 -6.43
C SER A 415 11.11 0.01 -6.65
N GLU A 416 9.80 -0.22 -6.45
CA GLU A 416 8.79 0.83 -6.61
C GLU A 416 8.95 1.98 -5.61
N ARG A 417 9.41 1.71 -4.38
CA ARG A 417 9.62 2.75 -3.35
C ARG A 417 10.86 3.61 -3.60
N ILE A 418 11.91 3.05 -4.20
CA ILE A 418 13.21 3.73 -4.38
C ILE A 418 13.37 4.40 -5.74
N VAL A 419 12.60 4.01 -6.76
CA VAL A 419 12.66 4.66 -8.09
C VAL A 419 12.42 6.16 -7.96
N GLY A 420 13.32 6.94 -8.57
CA GLY A 420 13.27 8.39 -8.54
C GLY A 420 13.67 9.01 -7.21
N ARG A 421 14.30 8.26 -6.30
CA ARG A 421 14.93 8.79 -5.08
C ARG A 421 16.45 8.88 -5.25
N CYS A 422 17.10 9.63 -4.37
CA CYS A 422 18.57 9.68 -4.30
C CYS A 422 19.02 8.93 -3.04
N PRO A 423 19.99 8.01 -3.12
CA PRO A 423 20.48 7.31 -1.95
C PRO A 423 21.36 8.26 -1.12
N SER A 424 21.34 8.10 0.21
CA SER A 424 22.21 8.90 1.09
C SER A 424 23.65 8.42 1.11
N GLU A 425 23.86 7.15 0.77
CA GLU A 425 25.14 6.45 0.74
C GLU A 425 25.28 5.65 -0.56
N ASP A 426 26.50 5.24 -0.91
CA ASP A 426 26.75 4.42 -2.10
C ASP A 426 26.07 3.07 -1.95
N VAL A 427 25.24 2.69 -2.93
CA VAL A 427 24.56 1.40 -2.95
C VAL A 427 25.46 0.39 -3.67
N THR A 428 26.12 -0.47 -2.90
CA THR A 428 27.04 -1.49 -3.42
C THR A 428 26.37 -2.85 -3.56
N ASN A 429 26.89 -3.69 -4.46
CA ASN A 429 26.48 -5.08 -4.59
C ASN A 429 26.99 -5.90 -3.37
N PRO A 430 26.13 -6.58 -2.57
CA PRO A 430 26.56 -7.42 -1.46
C PRO A 430 27.46 -8.60 -1.89
N LEU A 431 27.26 -9.11 -3.11
CA LEU A 431 28.08 -10.20 -3.66
C LEU A 431 29.45 -9.72 -4.15
N ASN A 432 29.56 -8.44 -4.50
CA ASN A 432 30.81 -7.81 -4.90
C ASN A 432 30.89 -6.36 -4.41
N PRO A 433 31.44 -6.12 -3.19
CA PRO A 433 31.48 -4.79 -2.59
C PRO A 433 32.25 -3.73 -3.39
N SER A 434 33.11 -4.12 -4.33
CA SER A 434 33.82 -3.19 -5.21
C SER A 434 32.93 -2.62 -6.32
N GLU A 435 31.77 -3.23 -6.57
CA GLU A 435 30.81 -2.79 -7.57
C GLU A 435 29.75 -1.89 -6.93
N VAL A 436 29.85 -0.59 -7.23
CA VAL A 436 28.83 0.41 -6.86
C VAL A 436 27.71 0.37 -7.91
N ILE A 437 26.49 0.08 -7.47
CA ILE A 437 25.29 0.09 -8.32
C ILE A 437 24.82 1.53 -8.56
N VAL A 438 24.72 2.34 -7.49
CA VAL A 438 24.34 3.76 -7.56
C VAL A 438 25.17 4.54 -6.53
N LYS A 439 25.72 5.68 -6.93
CA LYS A 439 26.45 6.58 -6.03
C LYS A 439 25.48 7.42 -5.17
N ALA A 440 25.94 7.82 -3.99
CA ALA A 440 25.23 8.73 -3.10
C ALA A 440 24.83 10.02 -3.83
N GLY A 441 23.60 10.49 -3.60
CA GLY A 441 23.05 11.71 -4.22
C GLY A 441 22.64 11.58 -5.68
N VAL A 442 22.92 10.45 -6.35
CA VAL A 442 22.51 10.21 -7.74
C VAL A 442 21.11 9.60 -7.79
N LEU A 443 20.29 10.04 -8.74
CA LEU A 443 18.92 9.55 -8.89
C LEU A 443 18.91 8.06 -9.28
N ILE A 444 18.15 7.26 -8.51
CA ILE A 444 17.92 5.84 -8.79
C ILE A 444 16.90 5.73 -9.93
N ASP A 445 17.33 5.25 -11.09
CA ASP A 445 16.45 4.96 -12.22
C ASP A 445 15.80 3.55 -12.08
N GLU A 446 14.91 3.20 -12.99
CA GLU A 446 14.21 1.90 -12.95
C GLU A 446 15.13 0.70 -13.16
N ILE A 447 16.22 0.88 -13.91
CA ILE A 447 17.17 -0.18 -14.21
C ILE A 447 17.98 -0.49 -12.96
N ALA A 448 18.51 0.55 -12.31
CA ALA A 448 19.22 0.48 -11.05
C ALA A 448 18.32 -0.06 -9.94
N ALA A 449 17.07 0.40 -9.84
CA ALA A 449 16.13 -0.10 -8.83
C ALA A 449 15.85 -1.61 -8.99
N LYS A 450 15.61 -2.08 -10.22
CA LYS A 450 15.45 -3.52 -10.49
C LYS A 450 16.73 -4.30 -10.21
N ARG A 451 17.89 -3.70 -10.51
CA ARG A 451 19.19 -4.33 -10.23
C ARG A 451 19.42 -4.48 -8.72
N ILE A 452 19.12 -3.45 -7.93
CA ILE A 452 19.16 -3.48 -6.46
C ILE A 452 18.30 -4.63 -5.92
N GLU A 453 17.09 -4.78 -6.45
CA GLU A 453 16.17 -5.87 -6.06
C GLU A 453 16.68 -7.25 -6.51
N THR A 454 17.21 -7.37 -7.72
CA THR A 454 17.77 -8.63 -8.26
C THR A 454 18.99 -9.11 -7.48
N VAL A 455 19.77 -8.16 -6.97
CA VAL A 455 20.95 -8.40 -6.15
C VAL A 455 20.57 -8.86 -4.72
N GLY A 456 19.29 -8.76 -4.34
CA GLY A 456 18.79 -9.23 -3.04
C GLY A 456 19.03 -8.25 -1.90
N LEU A 457 19.06 -6.95 -2.16
CA LEU A 457 19.08 -5.94 -1.10
C LEU A 457 17.68 -5.76 -0.51
N ASP A 458 17.54 -5.97 0.79
CA ASP A 458 16.25 -5.86 1.50
C ASP A 458 15.87 -4.42 1.86
N ARG A 459 16.87 -3.52 1.90
CA ARG A 459 16.68 -2.12 2.27
C ARG A 459 17.69 -1.20 1.60
N VAL A 460 17.27 0.04 1.35
CA VAL A 460 18.14 1.11 0.83
C VAL A 460 17.89 2.39 1.62
N LYS A 461 18.97 3.09 1.97
CA LYS A 461 18.89 4.38 2.66
C LYS A 461 18.80 5.52 1.66
N VAL A 462 17.69 6.25 1.68
CA VAL A 462 17.39 7.32 0.72
C VAL A 462 17.27 8.69 1.39
N LEU A 463 17.61 9.74 0.66
CA LEU A 463 17.31 11.11 1.07
C LEU A 463 15.78 11.33 1.04
N SER A 464 15.26 12.03 2.05
CA SER A 464 13.82 12.20 2.24
C SER A 464 13.52 13.60 2.81
N PRO A 465 12.33 14.17 2.54
CA PRO A 465 11.86 15.38 3.21
C PRO A 465 11.77 15.24 4.74
N LEU A 466 11.65 14.02 5.27
CA LEU A 466 11.55 13.76 6.71
C LEU A 466 12.80 14.13 7.51
N THR A 467 13.98 14.03 6.90
CA THR A 467 15.26 14.30 7.57
C THR A 467 15.71 15.74 7.42
N HIS A 468 15.05 16.51 6.55
CA HIS A 468 15.42 17.89 6.27
C HIS A 468 14.95 18.82 7.39
N MET A 469 15.85 19.70 7.85
CA MET A 469 15.55 20.58 8.99
C MET A 469 15.00 21.95 8.58
N ASN A 470 15.15 22.39 7.33
CA ASN A 470 14.70 23.73 6.96
C ASN A 470 13.17 23.83 6.90
N VAL A 471 12.62 24.88 7.52
CA VAL A 471 11.18 25.04 7.75
C VAL A 471 10.40 25.05 6.45
N ASN A 472 10.78 25.81 5.43
CA ASN A 472 9.94 26.01 4.22
C ASN A 472 10.59 25.51 2.94
N ALA A 473 11.77 24.92 3.04
CA ALA A 473 12.59 24.59 1.89
C ALA A 473 13.03 23.14 1.94
N ILE A 474 13.03 22.44 0.80
CA ILE A 474 13.68 21.13 0.67
C ILE A 474 14.62 21.13 -0.54
N PRO A 475 15.78 20.44 -0.48
CA PRO A 475 16.66 20.31 -1.62
C PRO A 475 16.04 19.40 -2.69
N PRO A 476 16.39 19.58 -3.97
CA PRO A 476 15.99 18.68 -5.03
C PRO A 476 16.32 17.22 -4.75
N THR A 477 17.43 16.93 -4.07
CA THR A 477 17.90 15.57 -3.76
C THR A 477 17.01 14.82 -2.76
N SER A 478 16.45 15.52 -1.77
CA SER A 478 15.53 14.93 -0.78
C SER A 478 14.16 14.60 -1.37
N TYR A 479 13.73 15.35 -2.38
CA TYR A 479 12.50 15.04 -3.13
C TYR A 479 12.75 14.01 -4.26
N GLY A 480 13.86 14.17 -4.97
CA GLY A 480 14.27 13.39 -6.12
C GLY A 480 13.53 13.76 -7.40
N LEU A 481 13.07 12.73 -8.13
CA LEU A 481 12.32 12.85 -9.38
C LEU A 481 10.96 13.52 -9.16
N ASP A 482 10.59 14.46 -10.01
CA ASP A 482 9.20 14.90 -10.18
C ASP A 482 8.44 13.85 -11.03
N PRO A 483 7.42 13.18 -10.47
CA PRO A 483 6.67 12.16 -11.20
C PRO A 483 5.95 12.70 -12.44
N SER A 484 5.61 13.99 -12.47
CA SER A 484 4.87 14.59 -13.59
C SER A 484 5.74 14.84 -14.83
N THR A 485 7.03 15.11 -14.63
CA THR A 485 7.98 15.43 -15.71
C THR A 485 8.92 14.28 -16.04
N GLY A 486 9.14 13.36 -15.08
CA GLY A 486 10.11 12.28 -15.20
C GLY A 486 11.56 12.77 -15.13
N ARG A 487 11.80 13.94 -14.53
CA ARG A 487 13.12 14.55 -14.33
C ARG A 487 13.32 14.93 -12.88
N MET A 488 14.56 15.26 -12.50
CA MET A 488 14.85 15.84 -11.19
C MET A 488 13.97 17.07 -10.96
N VAL A 489 13.42 17.22 -9.75
CA VAL A 489 12.53 18.34 -9.45
C VAL A 489 13.26 19.69 -9.59
N GLU A 490 12.57 20.65 -10.18
CA GLU A 490 13.14 21.98 -10.45
C GLU A 490 13.02 22.90 -9.22
N ARG A 491 13.97 23.83 -9.10
CA ARG A 491 13.96 24.86 -8.07
C ARG A 491 12.70 25.73 -8.19
N GLY A 492 12.03 25.93 -7.06
CA GLY A 492 10.79 26.69 -6.95
C GLY A 492 9.53 25.86 -7.12
N THR A 493 9.64 24.56 -7.32
CA THR A 493 8.47 23.68 -7.37
C THR A 493 7.77 23.65 -6.01
N ALA A 494 6.46 23.89 -6.00
CA ALA A 494 5.61 23.88 -4.82
C ALA A 494 5.20 22.45 -4.44
N VAL A 495 6.18 21.64 -4.06
CA VAL A 495 6.03 20.21 -3.75
C VAL A 495 5.04 19.93 -2.63
N GLY A 496 4.85 20.85 -1.68
CA GLY A 496 3.86 20.71 -0.63
C GLY A 496 2.42 20.72 -1.11
N ILE A 497 2.07 21.63 -2.04
CA ILE A 497 0.75 21.66 -2.68
C ILE A 497 0.55 20.40 -3.51
N ILE A 498 1.56 20.00 -4.27
CA ILE A 498 1.53 18.79 -5.10
C ILE A 498 1.27 17.55 -4.23
N ALA A 499 1.94 17.45 -3.08
CA ALA A 499 1.76 16.36 -2.13
C ALA A 499 0.35 16.32 -1.56
N ALA A 500 -0.16 17.46 -1.07
CA ALA A 500 -1.50 17.57 -0.51
C ALA A 500 -2.58 17.17 -1.52
N GLN A 501 -2.50 17.64 -2.76
CA GLN A 501 -3.43 17.28 -3.83
C GLN A 501 -3.31 15.82 -4.25
N SER A 502 -2.09 15.29 -4.31
CA SER A 502 -1.82 13.90 -4.66
C SER A 502 -2.36 12.89 -3.65
N ILE A 503 -2.62 13.32 -2.41
CA ILE A 503 -3.23 12.53 -1.34
C ILE A 503 -4.76 12.77 -1.32
N GLY A 504 -5.18 14.03 -1.41
CA GLY A 504 -6.57 14.45 -1.27
C GLY A 504 -7.49 14.09 -2.43
N GLU A 505 -7.03 14.25 -3.67
CA GLU A 505 -7.84 13.94 -4.87
C GLU A 505 -8.19 12.45 -4.94
N PRO A 506 -7.24 11.50 -4.79
CA PRO A 506 -7.60 10.09 -4.70
C PRO A 506 -8.47 9.78 -3.48
N GLY A 507 -8.26 10.45 -2.34
CA GLY A 507 -9.12 10.31 -1.16
C GLY A 507 -10.60 10.58 -1.47
N THR A 508 -10.87 11.58 -2.30
CA THR A 508 -12.24 11.89 -2.78
C THR A 508 -12.76 10.80 -3.73
N GLN A 509 -11.90 10.29 -4.61
CA GLN A 509 -12.27 9.19 -5.52
C GLN A 509 -12.59 7.88 -4.77
N LEU A 510 -11.87 7.58 -3.67
CA LEU A 510 -12.13 6.42 -2.82
C LEU A 510 -13.55 6.45 -2.27
N THR A 511 -13.96 7.60 -1.71
CA THR A 511 -15.32 7.79 -1.21
C THR A 511 -16.40 7.67 -2.29
N MET A 512 -16.08 7.99 -3.55
CA MET A 512 -17.03 7.82 -4.66
C MET A 512 -17.09 6.39 -5.20
N ARG A 513 -15.95 5.68 -5.32
CA ARG A 513 -15.90 4.36 -5.98
C ARG A 513 -16.34 3.21 -5.08
N THR A 514 -16.00 3.24 -3.80
CA THR A 514 -16.18 2.10 -2.89
C THR A 514 -17.65 1.79 -2.57
N PHE A 515 -18.57 2.76 -2.67
CA PHE A 515 -19.94 2.61 -2.18
C PHE A 515 -21.02 2.37 -3.25
N HIS A 516 -20.71 2.58 -4.54
CA HIS A 516 -21.65 2.25 -5.64
C HIS A 516 -21.66 0.76 -5.97
N ILE A 517 -20.59 0.05 -5.63
CA ILE A 517 -20.43 -1.38 -5.80
C ILE A 517 -20.51 -1.96 -4.39
N GLY A 518 -21.73 -2.24 -3.90
CA GLY A 518 -21.91 -2.91 -2.60
C GLY A 518 -21.04 -4.15 -2.54
N GLY A 519 -19.91 -4.05 -1.81
CA GLY A 519 -18.76 -4.93 -1.95
C GLY A 519 -19.09 -6.35 -1.53
N VAL A 520 -18.88 -7.31 -2.43
CA VAL A 520 -18.76 -8.72 -2.09
C VAL A 520 -17.39 -8.86 -1.44
N ALA A 521 -17.36 -9.18 -0.14
CA ALA A 521 -16.13 -9.41 0.59
C ALA A 521 -15.41 -10.64 0.03
N GLN A 522 -14.16 -10.48 -0.42
CA GLN A 522 -13.29 -11.61 -0.67
C GLN A 522 -12.66 -12.00 0.66
N LEU A 523 -13.02 -13.17 1.19
CA LEU A 523 -12.32 -13.74 2.34
C LEU A 523 -10.90 -14.15 1.90
N LYS A 524 -9.89 -13.73 2.68
CA LYS A 524 -8.52 -14.24 2.53
C LYS A 524 -8.51 -15.75 2.76
N THR A 525 -7.75 -16.48 1.94
CA THR A 525 -7.59 -17.94 2.05
C THR A 525 -6.76 -18.28 3.30
N PRO A 526 -7.20 -19.22 4.15
CA PRO A 526 -6.56 -19.50 5.44
C PRO A 526 -5.37 -20.48 5.34
N GLU A 527 -4.63 -20.41 4.23
CA GLU A 527 -3.51 -21.31 3.94
C GLU A 527 -2.30 -20.53 3.40
N ILE A 528 -1.11 -20.93 3.83
CA ILE A 528 0.18 -20.43 3.33
C ILE A 528 0.83 -21.53 2.52
N LYS A 529 1.18 -21.22 1.26
CA LYS A 529 1.90 -22.12 0.36
C LYS A 529 3.26 -21.54 -0.01
N SER A 530 4.26 -22.42 -0.20
CA SER A 530 5.61 -22.04 -0.62
C SER A 530 5.57 -21.36 -2.00
N LYS A 531 6.28 -20.24 -2.16
CA LYS A 531 6.37 -19.53 -3.45
C LYS A 531 7.61 -20.00 -4.24
N GLY A 532 8.64 -20.46 -3.54
CA GLY A 532 9.87 -21.01 -4.08
C GLY A 532 10.23 -22.41 -3.56
N LYS A 533 11.41 -22.89 -3.97
CA LYS A 533 12.04 -24.10 -3.44
C LYS A 533 13.09 -23.69 -2.40
N GLY A 534 13.19 -24.40 -1.28
CA GLY A 534 14.21 -24.13 -0.27
C GLY A 534 14.22 -25.14 0.88
N LEU A 535 15.21 -25.01 1.76
CA LEU A 535 15.31 -25.78 3.00
C LEU A 535 14.53 -25.07 4.10
N VAL A 536 13.62 -25.76 4.78
CA VAL A 536 12.84 -25.20 5.88
C VAL A 536 13.72 -24.96 7.10
N GLN A 537 13.60 -23.78 7.70
CA GLN A 537 14.21 -23.44 8.99
C GLN A 537 13.16 -22.79 9.90
N TYR A 538 12.98 -23.34 11.09
CA TYR A 538 12.16 -22.73 12.13
C TYR A 538 12.93 -21.64 12.87
N VAL A 539 12.31 -20.47 13.04
CA VAL A 539 12.88 -19.35 13.80
C VAL A 539 11.89 -18.97 14.88
N ASP A 540 12.30 -19.11 16.14
CA ASP A 540 11.48 -18.85 17.31
C ASP A 540 10.09 -19.54 17.27
N LEU A 541 9.95 -20.63 16.50
CA LEU A 541 8.70 -21.39 16.35
C LEU A 541 8.75 -22.66 17.19
N THR A 542 7.85 -22.76 18.15
CA THR A 542 7.65 -23.97 18.95
C THR A 542 6.47 -24.75 18.37
N THR A 543 6.72 -25.96 17.88
CA THR A 543 5.67 -26.86 17.38
C THR A 543 5.52 -28.07 18.29
N VAL A 544 4.32 -28.66 18.28
CA VAL A 544 4.03 -29.93 18.95
C VAL A 544 3.47 -30.90 17.94
N SER A 545 3.98 -32.14 17.95
CA SER A 545 3.50 -33.22 17.09
C SER A 545 2.25 -33.84 17.69
N VAL A 546 1.14 -33.78 16.97
CA VAL A 546 -0.11 -34.47 17.32
C VAL A 546 -0.46 -35.42 16.17
N GLY A 547 -0.07 -36.69 16.29
CA GLY A 547 -0.09 -37.64 15.17
C GLY A 547 0.90 -37.24 14.07
N ASP A 548 0.47 -37.25 12.80
CA ASP A 548 1.26 -36.86 11.62
C ASP A 548 1.27 -35.34 11.33
N LYS A 549 0.75 -34.52 12.25
CA LYS A 549 0.61 -33.06 12.06
C LYS A 549 1.40 -32.29 13.11
N PHE A 550 2.06 -31.22 12.68
CA PHE A 550 2.73 -30.28 13.58
C PHE A 550 1.81 -29.09 13.85
N ILE A 551 1.57 -28.77 15.12
CA ILE A 551 0.75 -27.61 15.52
C ILE A 551 1.66 -26.55 16.13
N ALA A 552 1.61 -25.33 15.62
CA ALA A 552 2.33 -24.19 16.20
C ALA A 552 1.73 -23.81 17.55
N VAL A 553 2.53 -23.70 18.60
CA VAL A 553 2.07 -23.35 19.96
C VAL A 553 2.19 -21.85 20.22
N ASN A 554 3.23 -21.20 19.69
CA ASN A 554 3.46 -19.78 19.85
C ASN A 554 3.21 -19.01 18.54
N GLY A 555 2.69 -17.79 18.66
CA GLY A 555 2.32 -16.95 17.50
C GLY A 555 3.42 -16.02 16.99
N ASN A 556 4.58 -16.01 17.66
CA ASN A 556 5.73 -15.17 17.30
C ASN A 556 6.75 -15.88 16.41
N GLY A 557 6.57 -17.18 16.15
CA GLY A 557 7.49 -17.97 15.35
C GLY A 557 7.31 -17.75 13.84
N SER A 558 8.41 -17.85 13.10
CA SER A 558 8.41 -17.82 11.64
C SER A 558 9.05 -19.08 11.05
N ILE A 559 8.65 -19.41 9.82
CA ILE A 559 9.27 -20.45 9.00
C ILE A 559 10.00 -19.77 7.86
N ARG A 560 11.31 -19.99 7.78
CA ARG A 560 12.16 -19.51 6.69
C ARG A 560 12.42 -20.61 5.68
N LEU A 561 12.50 -20.26 4.40
CA LEU A 561 13.02 -21.13 3.35
C LEU A 561 14.40 -20.63 2.95
N LEU A 562 15.43 -21.43 3.21
CA LEU A 562 16.82 -21.16 2.88
C LEU A 562 17.16 -21.62 1.45
N ASN A 563 18.00 -20.89 0.75
CA ASN A 563 18.62 -21.34 -0.50
C ASN A 563 19.76 -22.35 -0.24
N GLU A 564 20.34 -22.90 -1.30
CA GLU A 564 21.49 -23.81 -1.22
C GLU A 564 22.74 -23.18 -0.58
N ALA A 565 22.80 -21.84 -0.50
CA ALA A 565 23.86 -21.08 0.16
C ALA A 565 23.57 -20.75 1.64
N GLY A 566 22.47 -21.27 2.21
CA GLY A 566 22.09 -21.06 3.62
C GLY A 566 21.52 -19.68 3.95
N SER A 567 21.19 -18.86 2.94
CA SER A 567 20.54 -17.56 3.12
C SER A 567 19.00 -17.68 3.02
N PRO A 568 18.23 -16.98 3.87
CA PRO A 568 16.77 -17.00 3.80
C PRO A 568 16.26 -16.29 2.54
N VAL A 569 15.46 -17.00 1.75
CA VAL A 569 14.79 -16.50 0.54
C VAL A 569 13.37 -16.05 0.84
N GLU A 570 12.66 -16.81 1.68
CA GLU A 570 11.27 -16.54 2.06
C GLU A 570 11.13 -16.68 3.58
N GLU A 571 10.31 -15.85 4.21
CA GLU A 571 9.99 -15.93 5.64
C GLU A 571 8.48 -15.78 5.82
N TYR A 572 7.88 -16.76 6.48
CA TYR A 572 6.44 -16.84 6.74
C TYR A 572 6.18 -16.75 8.23
N ARG A 573 5.36 -15.79 8.67
CA ARG A 573 4.96 -15.70 10.08
C ARG A 573 3.84 -16.69 10.35
N ILE A 574 4.00 -17.52 11.38
CA ILE A 574 3.04 -18.57 11.71
C ILE A 574 2.17 -18.11 12.87
N VAL A 575 0.85 -18.14 12.65
CA VAL A 575 -0.13 -17.85 13.68
C VAL A 575 -0.19 -19.02 14.65
N ALA A 576 -0.31 -18.75 15.95
CA ALA A 576 -0.50 -19.77 16.97
C ALA A 576 -1.70 -20.67 16.61
N GLY A 577 -1.50 -21.97 16.72
CA GLY A 577 -2.46 -23.02 16.37
C GLY A 577 -2.64 -23.33 14.91
N SER A 578 -1.80 -22.77 14.04
CA SER A 578 -1.70 -23.24 12.66
C SER A 578 -1.18 -24.67 12.62
N VAL A 579 -1.79 -25.49 11.77
CA VAL A 579 -1.25 -26.79 11.36
C VAL A 579 -0.14 -26.54 10.36
N VAL A 580 1.09 -26.79 10.78
CA VAL A 580 2.30 -26.70 9.96
C VAL A 580 2.45 -27.99 9.16
N GLY A 581 2.47 -27.86 7.83
CA GLY A 581 2.54 -28.97 6.87
C GLY A 581 3.96 -29.37 6.48
N VAL A 582 4.96 -28.65 6.96
CA VAL A 582 6.38 -28.87 6.67
C VAL A 582 7.14 -29.20 7.94
N GLU A 583 8.32 -29.81 7.82
CA GLU A 583 9.17 -30.17 8.96
C GLU A 583 10.50 -29.41 8.89
N ASP A 584 11.05 -29.05 10.04
CA ASP A 584 12.30 -28.31 10.14
C ASP A 584 13.47 -29.09 9.50
N GLY A 585 14.29 -28.40 8.72
CA GLY A 585 15.43 -29.00 8.01
C GLY A 585 15.09 -29.84 6.77
N LYS A 586 13.82 -29.94 6.34
CA LYS A 586 13.45 -30.64 5.10
C LYS A 586 13.41 -29.70 3.87
N PRO A 587 13.75 -30.20 2.67
CA PRO A 587 13.57 -29.44 1.43
C PRO A 587 12.09 -29.42 1.04
N VAL A 588 11.63 -28.28 0.55
CA VAL A 588 10.25 -28.06 0.11
C VAL A 588 10.27 -27.48 -1.31
N ASP A 589 9.42 -28.04 -2.18
CA ASP A 589 9.21 -27.53 -3.55
C ASP A 589 8.12 -26.45 -3.58
N LYS A 590 8.02 -25.74 -4.70
CA LYS A 590 7.03 -24.66 -4.91
C LYS A 590 5.60 -25.18 -4.85
N GLY A 591 4.73 -24.47 -4.12
CA GLY A 591 3.29 -24.73 -4.01
C GLY A 591 2.89 -25.70 -2.88
N VAL A 592 3.83 -26.13 -2.05
CA VAL A 592 3.58 -27.00 -0.90
C VAL A 592 2.96 -26.18 0.24
N LEU A 593 2.02 -26.78 0.97
CA LEU A 593 1.37 -26.18 2.13
C LEU A 593 2.37 -26.04 3.29
N ILE A 594 2.71 -24.79 3.64
CA ILE A 594 3.56 -24.47 4.79
C ILE A 594 2.73 -24.52 6.07
N ALA A 595 1.60 -23.81 6.11
CA ALA A 595 0.72 -23.77 7.27
C ALA A 595 -0.75 -23.51 6.88
N ALA A 596 -1.68 -24.07 7.64
CA ALA A 596 -3.12 -23.81 7.51
C ALA A 596 -3.74 -23.59 8.89
N TRP A 597 -4.72 -22.71 8.99
CA TRP A 597 -5.47 -22.47 10.23
C TRP A 597 -6.97 -22.38 9.96
N ASP A 598 -7.77 -22.37 11.02
CA ASP A 598 -9.20 -22.09 10.93
C ASP A 598 -9.42 -20.56 10.84
N PRO A 599 -10.01 -20.03 9.76
CA PRO A 599 -10.27 -18.59 9.66
C PRO A 599 -11.28 -18.09 10.70
N ASN A 600 -12.16 -18.97 11.19
CA ASN A 600 -13.28 -18.60 12.04
C ASN A 600 -12.97 -18.75 13.54
N SER A 601 -11.81 -19.30 13.91
CA SER A 601 -11.46 -19.47 15.32
C SER A 601 -9.95 -19.37 15.59
N THR A 602 -9.59 -18.80 16.74
CA THR A 602 -8.23 -18.88 17.30
C THR A 602 -8.24 -19.98 18.36
N PRO A 603 -7.49 -21.08 18.20
CA PRO A 603 -7.42 -22.12 19.22
C PRO A 603 -6.51 -21.72 20.38
N ILE A 604 -6.93 -22.05 21.61
CA ILE A 604 -6.11 -22.02 22.82
C ILE A 604 -5.56 -23.43 23.02
N ILE A 605 -4.24 -23.54 23.11
CA ILE A 605 -3.53 -24.82 23.07
C ILE A 605 -2.85 -25.11 24.40
N ALA A 606 -2.98 -26.35 24.87
CA ALA A 606 -2.30 -26.83 26.06
C ALA A 606 -0.77 -26.76 25.91
N ASN A 607 -0.11 -26.10 26.85
CA ASN A 607 1.34 -25.88 26.91
C ASN A 607 2.10 -26.98 27.68
N GLY A 608 1.40 -27.93 28.30
CA GLY A 608 1.99 -29.11 28.95
C GLY A 608 1.01 -30.27 29.16
N ASP A 609 1.52 -31.41 29.60
CA ASP A 609 0.73 -32.60 29.90
C ASP A 609 0.13 -32.53 31.31
N GLY A 610 -1.14 -32.87 31.46
CA GLY A 610 -1.77 -32.87 32.77
C GLY A 610 -3.27 -33.10 32.75
N LYS A 611 -3.89 -32.91 33.92
CA LYS A 611 -5.35 -32.89 34.06
C LYS A 611 -5.87 -31.46 34.05
N ILE A 612 -6.99 -31.24 33.37
CA ILE A 612 -7.69 -29.96 33.34
C ILE A 612 -8.34 -29.67 34.70
N ARG A 613 -8.19 -28.45 35.17
CA ARG A 613 -8.94 -27.84 36.27
C ARG A 613 -9.54 -26.52 35.79
N LEU A 614 -10.85 -26.40 35.84
CA LEU A 614 -11.61 -25.20 35.51
C LEU A 614 -11.73 -24.33 36.77
N VAL A 615 -11.24 -23.09 36.70
CA VAL A 615 -11.29 -22.11 37.78
C VAL A 615 -12.21 -20.97 37.36
N ASP A 616 -13.08 -20.51 38.25
CA ASP A 616 -14.10 -19.49 37.99
C ASP A 616 -15.00 -19.81 36.77
N MET A 617 -15.19 -21.09 36.44
CA MET A 617 -16.18 -21.54 35.45
C MET A 617 -17.43 -22.06 36.17
N ILE A 618 -18.40 -21.16 36.36
CA ILE A 618 -19.71 -21.38 36.96
C ILE A 618 -20.80 -21.29 35.89
N SER A 619 -21.61 -22.35 35.77
CA SER A 619 -22.72 -22.43 34.82
C SER A 619 -23.78 -21.35 35.10
N GLY A 620 -24.22 -20.65 34.06
CA GLY A 620 -25.21 -19.57 34.10
C GLY A 620 -24.68 -18.22 34.58
N VAL A 621 -23.43 -18.16 35.07
CA VAL A 621 -22.79 -16.92 35.55
C VAL A 621 -21.58 -16.54 34.67
N THR A 622 -20.71 -17.51 34.38
CA THR A 622 -19.50 -17.30 33.54
C THR A 622 -19.51 -18.09 32.25
N PHE A 623 -20.28 -19.18 32.18
CA PHE A 623 -20.45 -19.92 30.93
C PHE A 623 -21.88 -20.48 30.81
N THR A 624 -22.31 -20.74 29.58
CA THR A 624 -23.53 -21.48 29.25
C THR A 624 -23.16 -22.73 28.45
N GLU A 625 -23.96 -23.79 28.55
CA GLU A 625 -23.78 -24.99 27.72
C GLU A 625 -24.55 -24.83 26.42
N GLU A 626 -23.85 -24.97 25.30
CA GLU A 626 -24.40 -24.93 23.95
C GLU A 626 -24.14 -26.25 23.25
N ARG A 627 -25.03 -26.64 22.32
CA ARG A 627 -24.95 -27.92 21.62
C ARG A 627 -24.24 -27.73 20.28
N ASP A 628 -23.25 -28.56 19.99
CA ASP A 628 -22.61 -28.59 18.67
C ASP A 628 -23.48 -29.35 17.65
N PRO A 629 -23.81 -28.71 16.53
CA PRO A 629 -24.66 -29.28 15.50
C PRO A 629 -24.10 -30.52 14.80
N SER A 630 -22.78 -30.63 14.75
CA SER A 630 -22.04 -31.48 13.80
C SER A 630 -21.82 -32.89 14.35
N ASN A 631 -21.63 -33.00 15.66
CA ASN A 631 -21.28 -34.22 16.38
C ASN A 631 -22.20 -34.50 17.58
N ASN A 632 -23.19 -33.62 17.83
CA ASN A 632 -24.17 -33.75 18.91
C ASN A 632 -23.58 -33.64 20.33
N THR A 633 -22.37 -33.08 20.48
CA THR A 633 -21.72 -32.88 21.79
C THR A 633 -22.02 -31.50 22.35
N PHE A 634 -22.15 -31.37 23.67
CA PHE A 634 -22.26 -30.07 24.33
C PHE A 634 -20.87 -29.45 24.51
N TYR A 635 -20.77 -28.14 24.40
CA TYR A 635 -19.59 -27.36 24.69
C TYR A 635 -19.93 -26.18 25.59
N LYS A 636 -18.96 -25.67 26.35
CA LYS A 636 -19.18 -24.54 27.25
C LYS A 636 -18.80 -23.25 26.53
N SER A 637 -19.74 -22.32 26.38
CA SER A 637 -19.55 -21.00 25.82
C SER A 637 -19.42 -19.99 26.95
N VAL A 638 -18.27 -19.33 27.09
CA VAL A 638 -18.06 -18.33 28.15
C VAL A 638 -18.90 -17.10 27.85
N ILE A 639 -19.72 -16.65 28.81
CA ILE A 639 -20.59 -15.48 28.66
C ILE A 639 -19.94 -14.24 29.31
N GLU A 640 -20.45 -13.05 29.01
CA GLU A 640 -20.05 -11.83 29.72
C GLU A 640 -20.37 -11.98 31.22
N HIS A 641 -19.37 -11.70 32.06
CA HIS A 641 -19.41 -11.87 33.50
C HIS A 641 -18.83 -10.64 34.20
N SER A 642 -19.07 -10.54 35.52
CA SER A 642 -18.57 -9.44 36.36
C SER A 642 -17.03 -9.42 36.40
N ASP A 643 -16.44 -8.23 36.55
CA ASP A 643 -14.99 -7.99 36.65
C ASP A 643 -14.31 -8.76 37.80
N GLU A 644 -15.08 -9.26 38.77
CA GLU A 644 -14.58 -10.08 39.89
C GLU A 644 -14.33 -11.55 39.52
N GLN A 645 -14.89 -12.05 38.41
CA GLN A 645 -14.76 -13.44 37.99
C GLN A 645 -13.76 -13.55 36.82
N ASN A 646 -12.89 -14.56 36.85
CA ASN A 646 -11.87 -14.74 35.82
C ASN A 646 -11.81 -16.19 35.35
N PRO A 647 -12.73 -16.62 34.46
CA PRO A 647 -12.80 -17.99 33.98
C PRO A 647 -11.46 -18.41 33.37
N GLN A 648 -10.90 -19.49 33.92
CA GLN A 648 -9.58 -20.00 33.61
C GLN A 648 -9.59 -21.51 33.43
N ILE A 649 -8.75 -21.99 32.52
CA ILE A 649 -8.41 -23.41 32.35
C ILE A 649 -6.98 -23.59 32.85
N GLN A 650 -6.82 -24.35 33.93
CA GLN A 650 -5.53 -24.74 34.49
C GLN A 650 -5.18 -26.18 34.10
N ILE A 651 -3.92 -26.46 33.85
CA ILE A 651 -3.36 -27.78 33.59
C ILE A 651 -2.52 -28.20 34.79
N ILE A 652 -2.84 -29.34 35.39
CA ILE A 652 -2.18 -29.85 36.58
C ILE A 652 -1.38 -31.08 36.24
N GLY A 653 -0.06 -30.99 36.43
CA GLY A 653 0.86 -32.08 36.17
C GLY A 653 0.74 -33.21 37.20
N ALA A 654 1.39 -34.34 36.94
CA ALA A 654 1.38 -35.52 37.81
C ALA A 654 1.83 -35.23 39.27
N ASN A 655 2.56 -34.13 39.48
CA ASN A 655 3.13 -33.72 40.76
C ASN A 655 2.20 -32.80 41.58
N GLY A 656 0.96 -32.56 41.10
CA GLY A 656 0.00 -31.64 41.73
C GLY A 656 0.33 -30.15 41.57
N LYS A 657 1.42 -29.81 40.86
CA LYS A 657 1.76 -28.44 40.49
C LYS A 657 1.08 -28.03 39.19
N GLU A 658 0.71 -26.77 39.13
CA GLU A 658 0.20 -26.11 37.93
C GLU A 658 1.29 -26.04 36.86
N VAL A 659 1.00 -26.57 35.68
CA VAL A 659 1.89 -26.63 34.51
C VAL A 659 1.54 -25.52 33.52
N GLY A 660 0.30 -25.04 33.51
CA GLY A 660 -0.13 -23.88 32.73
C GLY A 660 -1.53 -23.41 33.13
N SER A 661 -1.81 -22.12 32.96
CA SER A 661 -3.13 -21.52 33.16
C SER A 661 -3.48 -20.58 32.03
N PHE A 662 -4.72 -20.67 31.54
CA PHE A 662 -5.24 -19.92 30.42
C PHE A 662 -6.52 -19.21 30.81
N SER A 663 -6.52 -17.87 30.78
CA SER A 663 -7.74 -17.08 30.94
C SER A 663 -8.58 -17.17 29.67
N ILE A 664 -9.87 -17.48 29.82
CA ILE A 664 -10.79 -17.71 28.72
C ILE A 664 -11.69 -16.48 28.57
N PRO A 665 -11.60 -15.73 27.45
CA PRO A 665 -12.41 -14.53 27.27
C PRO A 665 -13.88 -14.87 27.01
N ALA A 666 -14.77 -13.91 27.27
CA ALA A 666 -16.18 -14.02 26.89
C ALA A 666 -16.32 -14.26 25.39
N GLY A 667 -17.23 -15.17 25.03
CA GLY A 667 -17.46 -15.66 23.67
C GLY A 667 -16.60 -16.87 23.28
N ALA A 668 -15.59 -17.26 24.06
CA ALA A 668 -14.78 -18.43 23.75
C ALA A 668 -15.51 -19.74 24.07
N ARG A 669 -15.30 -20.73 23.20
CA ARG A 669 -15.84 -22.08 23.26
C ARG A 669 -14.83 -23.03 23.91
N VAL A 670 -15.10 -23.51 25.10
CA VAL A 670 -14.28 -24.50 25.82
C VAL A 670 -14.65 -25.91 25.37
N GLU A 671 -13.65 -26.69 24.96
CA GLU A 671 -13.81 -28.05 24.41
C GLU A 671 -13.43 -29.16 25.40
N VAL A 672 -13.04 -28.81 26.63
CA VAL A 672 -12.58 -29.75 27.66
C VAL A 672 -13.45 -29.69 28.92
N ASP A 673 -13.50 -30.81 29.64
CA ASP A 673 -14.19 -30.98 30.92
C ASP A 673 -13.22 -31.00 32.11
N GLU A 674 -13.76 -30.74 33.31
CA GLU A 674 -13.00 -30.85 34.57
C GLU A 674 -12.43 -32.27 34.73
N GLY A 675 -11.12 -32.38 34.93
CA GLY A 675 -10.44 -33.65 35.13
C GLY A 675 -9.97 -34.37 33.86
N ASP A 676 -10.28 -33.85 32.67
CA ASP A 676 -9.82 -34.39 31.39
C ASP A 676 -8.29 -34.45 31.33
N LYS A 677 -7.76 -35.55 30.78
CA LYS A 677 -6.32 -35.66 30.52
C LYS A 677 -6.01 -35.02 29.17
N VAL A 678 -5.21 -33.98 29.19
CA VAL A 678 -4.72 -33.31 27.98
C VAL A 678 -3.23 -33.54 27.84
N SER A 679 -2.80 -33.77 26.61
CA SER A 679 -1.42 -33.74 26.20
C SER A 679 -1.06 -32.36 25.67
N ARG A 680 0.21 -31.99 25.76
CA ARG A 680 0.77 -30.78 25.16
C ARG A 680 0.36 -30.74 23.67
N GLY A 681 -0.11 -29.58 23.19
CA GLY A 681 -0.60 -29.42 21.82
C GLY A 681 -2.10 -29.67 21.62
N SER A 682 -2.81 -30.22 22.60
CA SER A 682 -4.27 -30.37 22.54
C SER A 682 -4.98 -29.00 22.61
N ILE A 683 -6.05 -28.83 21.82
CA ILE A 683 -6.89 -27.62 21.88
C ILE A 683 -7.79 -27.72 23.11
N VAL A 684 -7.72 -26.74 24.01
CA VAL A 684 -8.53 -26.67 25.24
C VAL A 684 -9.75 -25.76 25.07
N ALA A 685 -9.63 -24.73 24.23
CA ALA A 685 -10.72 -23.84 23.88
C ALA A 685 -10.50 -23.25 22.48
N LYS A 686 -11.56 -22.75 21.87
CA LYS A 686 -11.54 -22.02 20.61
C LYS A 686 -12.21 -20.68 20.81
N ILE A 687 -11.53 -19.60 20.51
CA ILE A 687 -12.14 -18.28 20.47
C ILE A 687 -12.72 -18.12 19.07
N PRO A 688 -14.05 -18.05 18.90
CA PRO A 688 -14.62 -17.68 17.61
C PRO A 688 -14.05 -16.31 17.26
N ARG A 689 -13.32 -16.23 16.15
CA ARG A 689 -13.02 -14.92 15.56
C ARG A 689 -14.37 -14.42 15.08
N GLN A 690 -15.01 -13.53 15.83
CA GLN A 690 -16.18 -12.80 15.33
C GLN A 690 -15.81 -12.31 13.94
N ALA A 691 -16.39 -12.96 12.91
CA ALA A 691 -15.94 -12.97 11.52
C ALA A 691 -15.16 -11.72 11.23
N ALA A 692 -13.82 -11.81 11.38
CA ALA A 692 -12.91 -10.71 11.71
C ALA A 692 -13.59 -9.38 11.41
N LYS A 693 -14.29 -8.80 12.42
CA LYS A 693 -15.09 -7.57 12.28
C LYS A 693 -14.32 -6.69 11.32
N THR A 694 -14.84 -6.61 10.09
CA THR A 694 -14.08 -6.32 8.86
C THR A 694 -12.87 -5.48 9.22
N GLN A 695 -11.65 -6.05 9.17
CA GLN A 695 -10.44 -5.34 9.61
C GLN A 695 -10.59 -3.87 9.18
N ASP A 696 -10.51 -2.95 10.15
CA ASP A 696 -10.86 -1.52 10.01
C ASP A 696 -9.99 -0.81 8.93
N ILE A 697 -9.06 -1.55 8.32
CA ILE A 697 -8.39 -1.29 7.05
C ILE A 697 -9.40 -0.98 5.92
N THR A 698 -10.62 -1.55 5.95
CA THR A 698 -11.67 -1.29 4.95
C THR A 698 -12.40 0.05 5.12
N ALA A 699 -12.15 0.80 6.20
CA ALA A 699 -12.80 2.08 6.43
C ALA A 699 -12.40 3.15 5.39
N GLY A 700 -11.35 2.92 4.59
CA GLY A 700 -10.95 3.82 3.51
C GLY A 700 -10.54 5.20 4.05
N LEU A 701 -11.29 6.24 3.71
CA LEU A 701 -10.95 7.63 4.08
C LEU A 701 -10.96 7.92 5.60
N PRO A 702 -11.96 7.49 6.40
CA PRO A 702 -11.94 7.66 7.85
C PRO A 702 -10.63 7.24 8.53
N ARG A 703 -10.06 6.09 8.14
CA ARG A 703 -8.79 5.61 8.69
C ARG A 703 -7.62 6.51 8.31
N ILE A 704 -7.57 6.96 7.06
CA ILE A 704 -6.56 7.93 6.59
C ILE A 704 -6.68 9.25 7.37
N SER A 705 -7.91 9.74 7.56
CA SER A 705 -8.15 10.97 8.33
C SER A 705 -7.76 10.81 9.80
N GLU A 706 -8.00 9.65 10.42
CA GLU A 706 -7.58 9.35 11.79
C GLU A 706 -6.05 9.40 11.93
N LEU A 707 -5.32 8.80 10.99
CA LEU A 707 -3.86 8.79 10.95
C LEU A 707 -3.27 10.19 10.77
N PHE A 708 -3.80 11.00 9.84
CA PHE A 708 -3.31 12.37 9.64
C PHE A 708 -3.71 13.34 10.76
N GLU A 709 -4.82 13.10 11.45
CA GLU A 709 -5.16 13.86 12.66
C GLU A 709 -4.42 13.35 13.90
N ALA A 710 -3.57 12.31 13.76
CA ALA A 710 -2.87 11.64 14.86
C ALA A 710 -3.84 11.36 16.02
N ARG A 711 -5.02 10.80 15.74
CA ARG A 711 -6.00 10.49 16.79
C ARG A 711 -5.68 9.13 17.41
N PRO A 712 -5.79 8.99 18.75
CA PRO A 712 -5.70 7.70 19.39
C PRO A 712 -6.85 6.80 18.86
N PRO A 713 -6.54 5.56 18.45
CA PRO A 713 -7.57 4.63 17.98
C PRO A 713 -8.53 4.27 19.12
N LYS A 714 -9.80 4.01 18.76
CA LYS A 714 -10.84 3.65 19.75
C LYS A 714 -10.51 2.37 20.52
N ASP A 715 -9.85 1.43 19.84
CA ASP A 715 -9.36 0.18 20.41
C ASP A 715 -7.83 0.12 20.30
N ALA A 716 -7.17 0.97 21.09
CA ALA A 716 -5.72 1.12 21.08
C ALA A 716 -5.01 -0.08 21.68
N ALA A 717 -4.14 -0.73 20.89
CA ALA A 717 -3.33 -1.85 21.35
C ALA A 717 -2.18 -1.38 22.24
N GLU A 718 -1.95 -2.10 23.33
CA GLU A 718 -0.81 -1.89 24.22
C GLU A 718 0.48 -2.43 23.55
N ILE A 719 1.56 -1.65 23.59
CA ILE A 719 2.87 -2.03 23.06
C ILE A 719 3.92 -2.13 24.17
N ALA A 720 4.88 -3.04 24.03
CA ALA A 720 5.96 -3.24 24.98
C ALA A 720 6.85 -1.99 25.08
N LYS A 721 7.03 -1.45 26.29
CA LYS A 721 7.92 -0.28 26.51
C LYS A 721 9.40 -0.63 26.55
N ILE A 722 9.73 -1.86 26.95
CA ILE A 722 11.10 -2.36 27.06
C ILE A 722 11.21 -3.76 26.46
N ASP A 723 12.44 -4.15 26.11
CA ASP A 723 12.78 -5.54 25.80
C ASP A 723 12.76 -6.36 27.10
N GLY A 724 12.19 -7.56 27.07
CA GLY A 724 12.20 -8.42 28.25
C GLY A 724 11.33 -9.66 28.17
N THR A 725 11.17 -10.31 29.33
CA THR A 725 10.32 -11.49 29.49
C THR A 725 9.01 -11.11 30.15
N VAL A 726 7.89 -11.61 29.61
CA VAL A 726 6.54 -11.30 30.08
C VAL A 726 6.21 -12.10 31.35
N ARG A 727 5.71 -11.41 32.39
CA ARG A 727 5.18 -11.97 33.64
C ARG A 727 3.78 -11.39 33.89
N PHE A 728 2.81 -12.22 34.24
CA PHE A 728 1.50 -11.74 34.70
C PHE A 728 1.48 -11.61 36.21
N GLU A 729 0.85 -10.54 36.69
CA GLU A 729 0.66 -10.26 38.11
C GLU A 729 -0.82 -10.10 38.47
N PRO A 730 -1.18 -10.15 39.78
CA PRO A 730 -2.56 -9.95 40.20
C PRO A 730 -3.13 -8.64 39.67
N SER A 731 -4.37 -8.72 39.16
CA SER A 731 -5.08 -7.56 38.61
C SER A 731 -5.23 -6.45 39.65
N ILE A 732 -5.08 -5.20 39.20
CA ILE A 732 -5.25 -4.01 40.04
C ILE A 732 -6.39 -3.18 39.44
N ARG A 733 -7.41 -2.86 40.25
CA ARG A 733 -8.54 -2.01 39.86
C ARG A 733 -9.26 -2.47 38.57
N GLY A 734 -9.50 -3.78 38.43
CA GLY A 734 -10.20 -4.34 37.26
C GLY A 734 -9.39 -4.32 35.96
N LYS A 735 -8.06 -4.12 36.03
CA LYS A 735 -7.14 -4.26 34.90
C LYS A 735 -6.12 -5.35 35.18
N LYS A 736 -5.84 -6.19 34.17
CA LYS A 736 -4.78 -7.20 34.20
C LYS A 736 -3.43 -6.49 34.19
N ARG A 737 -2.53 -6.90 35.09
CA ARG A 737 -1.18 -6.34 35.18
C ARG A 737 -0.22 -7.28 34.45
N LEU A 738 0.35 -6.79 33.37
CA LEU A 738 1.41 -7.45 32.61
C LEU A 738 2.71 -6.71 32.90
N VAL A 739 3.69 -7.43 33.44
CA VAL A 739 5.02 -6.89 33.75
C VAL A 739 6.02 -7.45 32.75
N ILE A 740 6.84 -6.58 32.16
CA ILE A 740 7.96 -6.98 31.33
C ILE A 740 9.23 -6.74 32.13
N ALA A 741 10.04 -7.79 32.32
CA ALA A 741 11.31 -7.69 33.03
C ALA A 741 12.49 -7.83 32.04
N ASP A 742 13.35 -6.81 31.99
CA ASP A 742 14.59 -6.83 31.23
C ASP A 742 15.64 -7.73 31.93
N SER A 743 16.62 -8.19 31.17
CA SER A 743 17.82 -8.89 31.61
C SER A 743 18.62 -8.18 32.72
N ILE A 744 18.47 -6.85 32.83
CA ILE A 744 19.15 -5.99 33.81
C ILE A 744 18.30 -5.80 35.10
N GLY A 745 17.09 -6.37 35.15
CA GLY A 745 16.19 -6.29 36.31
C GLY A 745 15.32 -5.03 36.36
N ARG A 746 15.25 -4.25 35.27
CA ARG A 746 14.24 -3.19 35.12
C ARG A 746 12.90 -3.84 34.79
N GLU A 747 11.87 -3.48 35.54
CA GLU A 747 10.50 -3.95 35.32
C GLU A 747 9.64 -2.78 34.83
N GLU A 748 8.89 -2.99 33.75
CA GLU A 748 7.87 -2.06 33.25
C GLU A 748 6.49 -2.70 33.33
N GLU A 749 5.50 -1.89 33.70
CA GLU A 749 4.15 -2.35 33.99
C GLU A 749 3.16 -1.86 32.92
N HIS A 750 2.36 -2.80 32.45
CA HIS A 750 1.31 -2.60 31.45
C HIS A 750 -0.05 -3.00 32.05
N LEU A 751 -0.99 -2.04 32.08
CA LEU A 751 -2.32 -2.24 32.66
C LEU A 751 -3.37 -2.45 31.58
N ILE A 752 -3.71 -3.72 31.32
CA ILE A 752 -4.58 -4.13 30.23
C ILE A 752 -6.02 -4.32 30.73
N PRO A 753 -7.05 -3.74 30.09
CA PRO A 753 -8.45 -3.98 30.44
C PRO A 753 -8.83 -5.47 30.36
N HIS A 754 -9.65 -5.99 31.29
CA HIS A 754 -9.98 -7.43 31.39
C HIS A 754 -10.60 -8.03 30.12
N GLY A 755 -11.40 -7.27 29.38
CA GLY A 755 -12.04 -7.71 28.13
C GLY A 755 -11.13 -7.69 26.90
N LYS A 756 -9.88 -7.22 27.02
CA LYS A 756 -8.96 -7.10 25.89
C LYS A 756 -8.13 -8.38 25.72
N HIS A 757 -8.09 -8.90 24.50
CA HIS A 757 -7.34 -10.11 24.18
C HIS A 757 -5.83 -9.82 24.15
N ILE A 758 -5.07 -10.61 24.91
CA ILE A 758 -3.61 -10.51 25.04
C ILE A 758 -2.99 -11.56 24.11
N ILE A 759 -2.10 -11.11 23.23
CA ILE A 759 -1.48 -11.94 22.19
C ILE A 759 -0.28 -12.73 22.76
N VAL A 760 0.37 -12.17 23.79
CA VAL A 760 1.59 -12.73 24.40
C VAL A 760 1.29 -13.60 25.63
N ALA A 761 2.10 -14.63 25.86
CA ALA A 761 2.00 -15.54 26.99
C ALA A 761 3.06 -15.25 28.07
N ALA A 762 2.85 -15.76 29.29
CA ALA A 762 3.86 -15.70 30.35
C ALA A 762 5.10 -16.48 29.94
N GLY A 763 6.27 -15.87 30.12
CA GLY A 763 7.56 -16.42 29.71
C GLY A 763 7.96 -16.06 28.28
N ASP A 764 7.09 -15.43 27.49
CA ASP A 764 7.46 -14.95 26.15
C ASP A 764 8.49 -13.84 26.24
N LYS A 765 9.47 -13.89 25.33
CA LYS A 765 10.41 -12.79 25.11
C LYS A 765 9.81 -11.82 24.12
N VAL A 766 9.64 -10.58 24.55
CA VAL A 766 9.09 -9.50 23.73
C VAL A 766 10.15 -8.45 23.46
N LYS A 767 10.07 -7.84 22.28
CA LYS A 767 10.90 -6.70 21.91
C LYS A 767 10.18 -5.39 22.19
N GLN A 768 10.94 -4.34 22.48
CA GLN A 768 10.44 -2.98 22.60
C GLN A 768 9.62 -2.61 21.35
N GLY A 769 8.43 -2.07 21.57
CA GLY A 769 7.45 -1.72 20.53
C GLY A 769 6.64 -2.89 19.97
N GLN A 770 6.83 -4.11 20.47
CA GLN A 770 6.00 -5.25 20.07
C GLN A 770 4.58 -5.11 20.62
N VAL A 771 3.58 -5.41 19.78
CA VAL A 771 2.16 -5.37 20.15
C VAL A 771 1.86 -6.51 21.14
N LEU A 772 1.30 -6.15 22.30
CA LEU A 772 0.96 -7.09 23.38
C LEU A 772 -0.49 -7.55 23.33
N THR A 773 -1.38 -6.72 22.78
CA THR A 773 -2.84 -6.95 22.77
C THR A 773 -3.41 -6.70 21.38
N ASP A 774 -4.58 -7.28 21.08
CA ASP A 774 -5.28 -6.96 19.82
C ASP A 774 -5.68 -5.47 19.72
N GLY A 775 -5.68 -4.94 18.50
CA GLY A 775 -6.09 -3.56 18.23
C GLY A 775 -5.11 -2.79 17.32
N ALA A 776 -5.42 -1.52 17.09
CA ALA A 776 -4.55 -0.63 16.33
C ALA A 776 -3.54 0.06 17.24
N VAL A 777 -2.30 0.23 16.79
CA VAL A 777 -1.26 0.91 17.58
C VAL A 777 -1.45 2.42 17.54
N ASP A 778 -1.33 3.08 18.69
CA ASP A 778 -1.33 4.54 18.78
C ASP A 778 0.01 5.13 18.27
N PRO A 779 -0.02 6.06 17.31
CA PRO A 779 1.18 6.77 16.88
C PRO A 779 1.96 7.49 18.00
N HIS A 780 1.30 7.96 19.06
CA HIS A 780 1.97 8.65 20.17
C HIS A 780 2.81 7.70 21.00
N ASP A 781 2.28 6.52 21.33
CA ASP A 781 3.03 5.49 22.07
C ASP A 781 4.28 5.05 21.27
N ILE A 782 4.17 4.98 19.94
CA ILE A 782 5.32 4.70 19.06
C ILE A 782 6.36 5.82 19.15
N LEU A 783 5.94 7.08 19.13
CA LEU A 783 6.87 8.21 19.24
C LEU A 783 7.61 8.20 20.57
N ASP A 784 6.90 7.96 21.67
CA ASP A 784 7.46 8.00 23.01
C ASP A 784 8.40 6.81 23.28
N ILE A 785 8.09 5.63 22.75
CA ILE A 785 8.84 4.38 23.02
C ILE A 785 9.95 4.16 21.97
N LEU A 786 9.62 4.28 20.68
CA LEU A 786 10.52 3.91 19.57
C LEU A 786 11.16 5.12 18.87
N GLY A 787 10.69 6.33 19.19
CA GLY A 787 11.23 7.57 18.65
C GLY A 787 10.69 7.98 17.27
N GLN A 788 11.13 9.16 16.84
CA GLN A 788 10.61 9.85 15.65
C GLN A 788 10.68 9.01 14.36
N SER A 789 11.82 8.35 14.11
CA SER A 789 12.01 7.59 12.87
C SER A 789 11.02 6.44 12.73
N LYS A 790 10.58 5.84 13.84
CA LYS A 790 9.69 4.68 13.84
C LYS A 790 8.23 5.09 13.67
N VAL A 791 7.80 6.18 14.30
CA VAL A 791 6.45 6.71 14.06
C VAL A 791 6.28 7.21 12.62
N GLN A 792 7.31 7.81 12.02
CA GLN A 792 7.28 8.24 10.62
C GLN A 792 7.07 7.04 9.67
N ASP A 793 7.84 5.97 9.85
CA ASP A 793 7.73 4.76 9.04
C ASP A 793 6.38 4.04 9.24
N TYR A 794 5.88 4.00 10.47
CA TYR A 794 4.55 3.47 10.78
C TYR A 794 3.45 4.24 10.05
N LEU A 795 3.41 5.57 10.17
CA LEU A 795 2.39 6.41 9.52
C LEU A 795 2.43 6.25 7.99
N ILE A 796 3.62 6.28 7.37
CA ILE A 796 3.76 6.10 5.92
C ILE A 796 3.26 4.72 5.50
N THR A 797 3.66 3.68 6.23
CA THR A 797 3.30 2.29 5.90
C THR A 797 1.79 2.07 6.02
N GLU A 798 1.15 2.53 7.10
CA GLU A 798 -0.28 2.36 7.31
C GLU A 798 -1.12 3.16 6.29
N ILE A 799 -0.74 4.40 6.01
CA ILE A 799 -1.42 5.22 4.98
C ILE A 799 -1.26 4.55 3.60
N GLN A 800 -0.07 4.07 3.27
CA GLN A 800 0.21 3.43 1.98
C GLN A 800 -0.58 2.12 1.83
N LYS A 801 -0.71 1.31 2.89
CA LYS A 801 -1.56 0.11 2.89
C LYS A 801 -3.00 0.45 2.54
N VAL A 802 -3.59 1.45 3.17
CA VAL A 802 -4.99 1.83 2.91
C VAL A 802 -5.19 2.26 1.45
N TYR A 803 -4.30 3.10 0.89
CA TYR A 803 -4.40 3.49 -0.52
C TYR A 803 -4.21 2.29 -1.47
N ARG A 804 -3.24 1.40 -1.20
CA ARG A 804 -2.93 0.24 -2.05
C ARG A 804 -4.03 -0.81 -2.05
N THR A 805 -4.61 -1.11 -0.89
CA THR A 805 -5.77 -2.03 -0.79
C THR A 805 -6.96 -1.52 -1.61
N GLN A 806 -7.07 -0.21 -1.82
CA GLN A 806 -8.08 0.40 -2.66
C GLN A 806 -7.65 0.61 -4.13
N GLY A 807 -6.48 0.08 -4.52
CA GLY A 807 -5.96 0.15 -5.89
C GLY A 807 -5.42 1.53 -6.30
N VAL A 808 -5.17 2.43 -5.34
CA VAL A 808 -4.59 3.75 -5.60
C VAL A 808 -3.08 3.70 -5.37
N VAL A 809 -2.32 4.16 -6.36
CA VAL A 809 -0.87 4.26 -6.32
C VAL A 809 -0.48 5.69 -5.97
N ILE A 810 0.21 5.88 -4.85
CA ILE A 810 0.77 7.16 -4.40
C ILE A 810 2.24 6.95 -4.07
N ASN A 811 3.09 7.91 -4.43
CA ASN A 811 4.49 7.89 -4.05
C ASN A 811 4.67 8.34 -2.58
N ASP A 812 5.50 7.61 -1.84
CA ASP A 812 5.84 7.89 -0.43
C ASP A 812 6.26 9.36 -0.20
N LYS A 813 6.87 10.03 -1.18
CA LYS A 813 7.38 11.42 -1.01
C LYS A 813 6.30 12.40 -0.62
N HIS A 814 5.09 12.18 -1.10
CA HIS A 814 3.95 13.04 -0.80
C HIS A 814 3.51 12.85 0.65
N ILE A 815 3.46 11.61 1.14
CA ILE A 815 3.12 11.30 2.52
C ILE A 815 4.23 11.79 3.47
N GLU A 816 5.49 11.60 3.09
CA GLU A 816 6.66 12.09 3.83
C GLU A 816 6.60 13.61 4.08
N ILE A 817 6.20 14.40 3.08
CA ILE A 817 6.06 15.86 3.24
C ILE A 817 4.98 16.22 4.26
N ILE A 818 3.86 15.48 4.30
CA ILE A 818 2.82 15.74 5.30
C ILE A 818 3.30 15.32 6.69
N VAL A 819 3.88 14.12 6.81
CA VAL A 819 4.37 13.58 8.08
C VAL A 819 5.52 14.43 8.65
N SER A 820 6.39 15.02 7.82
CA SER A 820 7.42 15.96 8.29
C SER A 820 6.81 17.20 8.93
N ARG A 821 5.61 17.62 8.51
CA ARG A 821 4.90 18.76 9.10
C ARG A 821 4.17 18.42 10.40
N MET A 822 3.73 17.17 10.56
CA MET A 822 3.10 16.69 11.79
C MET A 822 4.10 16.62 12.96
N LEU A 823 5.39 16.41 12.68
CA LEU A 823 6.49 16.32 13.66
C LEU A 823 7.38 17.58 13.70
N ARG A 824 6.84 18.73 13.29
CA ARG A 824 7.57 20.00 13.17
C ARG A 824 7.88 20.64 14.53
N LYS A 825 7.03 20.39 15.52
CA LYS A 825 7.14 21.00 16.86
C LYS A 825 7.85 20.07 17.84
N VAL A 826 8.52 20.68 18.79
CA VAL A 826 9.14 20.02 19.94
C VAL A 826 8.67 20.71 21.22
N ARG A 827 8.58 19.96 22.31
CA ARG A 827 8.27 20.46 23.64
C ARG A 827 9.55 20.60 24.43
N ILE A 828 9.78 21.76 25.05
CA ILE A 828 10.95 22.00 25.88
C ILE A 828 10.84 21.19 27.18
N THR A 829 11.83 20.35 27.44
CA THR A 829 11.95 19.57 28.69
C THR A 829 12.86 20.25 29.68
N GLU A 830 13.95 20.87 29.20
CA GLU A 830 14.78 21.75 30.00
C GLU A 830 15.16 23.00 29.21
N PRO A 831 14.86 24.21 29.69
CA PRO A 831 15.08 25.43 28.93
C PRO A 831 16.56 25.85 28.82
N GLY A 832 17.44 25.36 29.71
CA GLY A 832 18.85 25.78 29.75
C GLY A 832 19.00 27.30 29.84
N ASP A 833 19.92 27.87 29.08
CA ASP A 833 20.13 29.32 28.96
C ASP A 833 19.29 29.96 27.82
N SER A 834 18.25 29.28 27.33
CA SER A 834 17.35 29.82 26.32
C SER A 834 16.23 30.66 26.93
N ASP A 835 15.60 31.51 26.11
CA ASP A 835 14.42 32.30 26.51
C ASP A 835 13.11 31.47 26.58
N TYR A 836 13.18 30.16 26.33
CA TYR A 836 12.00 29.31 26.31
C TYR A 836 11.57 28.86 27.71
N LEU A 837 10.28 28.53 27.85
CA LEU A 837 9.73 28.01 29.09
C LEU A 837 9.63 26.48 29.08
N TRP A 838 9.68 25.88 30.27
CA TRP A 838 9.41 24.47 30.46
C TRP A 838 8.02 24.10 29.93
N GLY A 839 7.94 23.06 29.09
CA GLY A 839 6.71 22.61 28.44
C GLY A 839 6.25 23.45 27.25
N GLU A 840 6.95 24.52 26.90
CA GLU A 840 6.64 25.35 25.74
C GLU A 840 6.82 24.57 24.42
N GLN A 841 5.94 24.79 23.45
CA GLN A 841 5.98 24.14 22.14
C GLN A 841 6.59 25.08 21.11
N VAL A 842 7.79 24.73 20.65
CA VAL A 842 8.58 25.56 19.74
C VAL A 842 8.81 24.84 18.42
N ASP A 843 9.12 25.61 17.37
CA ASP A 843 9.57 25.03 16.11
C ASP A 843 10.93 24.36 16.30
N ARG A 844 11.07 23.11 15.83
CA ARG A 844 12.32 22.37 15.93
C ARG A 844 13.50 23.11 15.29
N THR A 845 13.26 23.81 14.19
CA THR A 845 14.30 24.51 13.43
C THR A 845 14.78 25.74 14.18
N LEU A 846 13.84 26.53 14.71
CA LEU A 846 14.16 27.69 15.53
C LEU A 846 14.91 27.29 16.80
N LEU A 847 14.50 26.19 17.44
CA LEU A 847 15.22 25.65 18.60
C LEU A 847 16.65 25.25 18.23
N ALA A 848 16.85 24.58 17.09
CA ALA A 848 18.18 24.18 16.65
C ALA A 848 19.09 25.38 16.34
N GLU A 849 18.55 26.44 15.75
CA GLU A 849 19.26 27.70 15.53
C GLU A 849 19.61 28.40 16.84
N ASN A 850 18.67 28.47 17.79
CA ASN A 850 18.89 29.07 19.10
C ASN A 850 19.97 28.30 19.89
N ASN A 851 19.84 26.97 19.96
CA ASN A 851 20.81 26.10 20.62
C ASN A 851 22.20 26.21 20.01
N ARG A 852 22.32 26.39 18.68
CA ARG A 852 23.60 26.64 18.03
C ARG A 852 24.24 27.94 18.53
N SER A 853 23.47 29.03 18.58
CA SER A 853 23.92 30.33 19.09
C SER A 853 24.31 30.26 20.58
N ILE A 854 23.57 29.54 21.42
CA ILE A 854 23.88 29.37 22.85
C ILE A 854 25.17 28.57 23.03
N ASN A 855 25.31 27.47 22.28
CA ASN A 855 26.49 26.62 22.34
C ASN A 855 27.76 27.35 21.87
N GLU A 856 27.67 28.21 20.84
CA GLU A 856 28.77 29.07 20.39
C GLU A 856 29.22 30.08 21.48
N ARG A 857 28.31 30.46 22.38
CA ARG A 857 28.60 31.31 23.54
C ARG A 857 29.05 30.52 24.77
N GLY A 858 29.09 29.18 24.69
CA GLY A 858 29.46 28.28 25.78
C GLY A 858 28.38 28.11 26.85
N GLY A 859 27.13 28.46 26.56
CA GLY A 859 25.98 28.28 27.47
C GLY A 859 25.38 26.88 27.41
N GLN A 860 24.49 26.59 28.36
CA GLN A 860 23.73 25.34 28.38
C GLN A 860 22.58 25.39 27.38
N ILE A 861 22.58 24.47 26.41
CA ILE A 861 21.52 24.36 25.40
C ILE A 861 20.19 23.91 26.02
N ALA A 862 19.09 24.27 25.36
CA ALA A 862 17.77 23.77 25.73
C ALA A 862 17.56 22.33 25.24
N GLU A 863 17.01 21.48 26.11
CA GLU A 863 16.60 20.12 25.80
C GLU A 863 15.10 20.08 25.45
N SER A 864 14.74 19.16 24.56
CA SER A 864 13.37 19.05 24.07
C SER A 864 13.01 17.64 23.63
N GLU A 865 11.73 17.30 23.74
CA GLU A 865 11.13 16.08 23.19
C GLU A 865 10.30 16.38 21.94
N PRO A 866 10.32 15.52 20.90
CA PRO A 866 9.45 15.69 19.74
C PRO A 866 7.99 15.48 20.11
N ILE A 867 7.08 16.24 19.48
CA ILE A 867 5.64 16.04 19.62
C ILE A 867 4.99 15.75 18.28
N LEU A 868 4.05 14.80 18.27
CA LEU A 868 3.21 14.51 17.11
C LEU A 868 1.94 15.36 17.18
N LEU A 869 1.70 16.17 16.16
CA LEU A 869 0.49 16.98 16.04
C LEU A 869 -0.32 16.53 14.83
N GLY A 870 -1.64 16.40 15.00
CA GLY A 870 -2.56 16.23 13.89
C GLY A 870 -2.56 17.44 12.95
N ILE A 871 -2.88 17.22 11.67
CA ILE A 871 -2.85 18.26 10.64
C ILE A 871 -3.67 19.51 10.98
N THR A 872 -4.82 19.37 11.66
CA THR A 872 -5.62 20.54 12.07
C THR A 872 -4.86 21.42 13.05
N LYS A 873 -4.28 20.81 14.09
CA LYS A 873 -3.54 21.55 15.13
C LYS A 873 -2.23 22.13 14.57
N ALA A 874 -1.52 21.37 13.74
CA ALA A 874 -0.31 21.82 13.06
C ALA A 874 -0.56 23.06 12.16
N SER A 875 -1.74 23.17 11.53
CA SER A 875 -2.10 24.32 10.69
C SER A 875 -2.43 25.60 11.48
N LEU A 876 -3.00 25.46 12.69
CA LEU A 876 -3.36 26.58 13.56
C LEU A 876 -2.13 27.20 14.25
N GLU A 877 -1.10 26.39 14.51
CA GLU A 877 0.14 26.80 15.18
C GLU A 877 1.25 27.26 14.21
N THR A 878 0.85 27.75 13.03
CA THR A 878 1.76 28.37 12.06
C THR A 878 2.23 29.73 12.54
N GLU A 879 3.41 30.17 12.09
CA GLU A 879 3.99 31.47 12.52
C GLU A 879 3.22 32.67 11.96
N SER A 880 2.71 32.53 10.73
CA SER A 880 1.91 33.53 10.05
C SER A 880 0.50 33.55 10.62
N PHE A 881 0.18 34.60 11.36
CA PHE A 881 -1.16 34.77 11.91
C PHE A 881 -2.18 35.08 10.80
N ILE A 882 -1.74 35.65 9.65
CA ILE A 882 -2.61 35.89 8.49
C ILE A 882 -3.03 34.55 7.87
N SER A 883 -2.10 33.61 7.72
CA SER A 883 -2.37 32.26 7.22
C SER A 883 -3.28 31.49 8.18
N ALA A 884 -2.97 31.50 9.48
CA ALA A 884 -3.76 30.82 10.50
C ALA A 884 -5.19 31.38 10.59
N ALA A 885 -5.36 32.71 10.57
CA ALA A 885 -6.66 33.38 10.66
C ALA A 885 -7.59 33.06 9.47
N SER A 886 -7.03 32.74 8.31
CA SER A 886 -7.78 32.33 7.11
C SER A 886 -8.33 30.90 7.17
N PHE A 887 -7.81 30.07 8.09
CA PHE A 887 -8.18 28.67 8.22
C PHE A 887 -9.38 28.48 9.14
N GLN A 888 -9.18 28.63 10.46
CA GLN A 888 -10.17 28.44 11.53
C GLN A 888 -9.86 29.30 12.75
N GLU A 889 -10.83 29.43 13.66
CA GLU A 889 -10.68 30.15 14.94
C GLU A 889 -10.17 31.60 14.79
N THR A 890 -10.59 32.30 13.72
CA THR A 890 -10.11 33.64 13.35
C THR A 890 -10.06 34.63 14.51
N THR A 891 -11.11 34.69 15.34
CA THR A 891 -11.17 35.59 16.52
C THR A 891 -10.06 35.29 17.52
N ARG A 892 -9.80 34.02 17.81
CA ARG A 892 -8.76 33.59 18.75
C ARG A 892 -7.38 33.95 18.22
N VAL A 893 -7.10 33.57 16.97
CA VAL A 893 -5.80 33.83 16.30
C VAL A 893 -5.48 35.33 16.26
N LEU A 894 -6.45 36.17 15.90
CA LEU A 894 -6.26 37.62 15.85
C LEU A 894 -6.12 38.24 17.24
N THR A 895 -6.82 37.72 18.24
CA THR A 895 -6.67 38.17 19.63
C THR A 895 -5.28 37.87 20.15
N ASP A 896 -4.78 36.64 19.95
CA ASP A 896 -3.44 36.22 20.36
C ASP A 896 -2.34 37.00 19.61
N ALA A 897 -2.54 37.25 18.31
CA ALA A 897 -1.62 38.06 17.52
C ALA A 897 -1.57 39.52 18.00
N ALA A 898 -2.73 40.11 18.37
CA ALA A 898 -2.81 41.47 18.87
C ALA A 898 -2.20 41.62 20.27
N THR A 899 -2.44 40.67 21.18
CA THR A 899 -1.87 40.70 22.54
C THR A 899 -0.36 40.54 22.54
N MET A 900 0.18 39.72 21.64
CA MET A 900 1.63 39.51 21.46
C MET A 900 2.29 40.52 20.53
N ALA A 901 1.53 41.46 19.93
CA ALA A 901 2.00 42.38 18.90
C ALA A 901 2.78 41.68 17.76
N LYS A 902 2.28 40.54 17.29
CA LYS A 902 2.95 39.73 16.26
C LYS A 902 3.11 40.51 14.96
N ARG A 903 4.24 40.29 14.30
CA ARG A 903 4.55 40.81 12.96
C ARG A 903 4.63 39.67 11.96
N ASP A 904 3.97 39.82 10.83
CA ASP A 904 4.04 38.86 9.73
C ASP A 904 5.09 39.29 8.69
N ASN A 905 5.91 38.35 8.23
CA ASN A 905 6.97 38.58 7.26
C ASN A 905 6.58 38.15 5.83
N LEU A 906 5.36 37.66 5.60
CA LEU A 906 4.83 37.28 4.29
C LEU A 906 5.74 36.29 3.55
N THR A 907 6.18 35.24 4.24
CA THR A 907 7.11 34.25 3.68
C THR A 907 6.41 33.06 3.03
N GLY A 908 5.13 32.86 3.33
CA GLY A 908 4.31 31.76 2.85
C GLY A 908 3.43 32.12 1.65
N PHE A 909 2.66 31.15 1.19
CA PHE A 909 1.78 31.34 0.04
C PHE A 909 0.55 32.18 0.39
N LYS A 910 -0.15 31.82 1.47
CA LYS A 910 -1.46 32.40 1.77
C LYS A 910 -1.37 33.88 2.05
N GLU A 911 -0.39 34.33 2.82
CA GLU A 911 -0.27 35.76 3.11
C GLU A 911 -0.05 36.56 1.83
N ASN A 912 0.83 36.08 0.94
CA ASN A 912 1.09 36.76 -0.33
C ASN A 912 -0.14 36.76 -1.24
N VAL A 913 -0.92 35.67 -1.30
CA VAL A 913 -2.18 35.64 -2.05
C VAL A 913 -3.19 36.64 -1.47
N ILE A 914 -3.36 36.67 -0.15
CA ILE A 914 -4.29 37.57 0.53
C ILE A 914 -3.91 39.04 0.33
N MET A 915 -2.61 39.34 0.36
CA MET A 915 -2.06 40.68 0.16
C MET A 915 -1.95 41.09 -1.32
N GLY A 916 -2.26 40.19 -2.27
CA GLY A 916 -2.13 40.46 -3.71
C GLY A 916 -0.69 40.52 -4.22
N HIS A 917 0.26 39.93 -3.48
CA HIS A 917 1.66 39.80 -3.88
C HIS A 917 1.90 38.54 -4.72
N LEU A 918 3.05 38.48 -5.37
CA LEU A 918 3.52 37.26 -6.03
C LEU A 918 3.85 36.20 -4.97
N VAL A 919 3.34 34.99 -5.15
CA VAL A 919 3.66 33.85 -4.28
C VAL A 919 5.16 33.52 -4.36
N PRO A 920 5.80 33.13 -3.23
CA PRO A 920 7.23 32.86 -3.17
C PRO A 920 7.61 31.48 -3.74
N ALA A 921 7.04 31.11 -4.89
CA ALA A 921 7.29 29.85 -5.59
C ALA A 921 7.22 30.01 -7.11
N GLY A 922 7.75 29.04 -7.84
CA GLY A 922 7.89 29.09 -9.29
C GLY A 922 8.54 30.40 -9.72
N THR A 923 7.91 31.11 -10.66
CA THR A 923 8.39 32.40 -11.21
C THR A 923 8.40 33.55 -10.20
N GLY A 924 7.70 33.42 -9.07
CA GLY A 924 7.68 34.43 -8.02
C GLY A 924 8.91 34.44 -7.12
N LEU A 925 9.79 33.42 -7.21
CA LEU A 925 11.03 33.39 -6.44
C LEU A 925 11.95 34.59 -6.75
N PRO A 926 12.60 35.18 -5.73
CA PRO A 926 13.55 36.28 -5.92
C PRO A 926 14.68 35.96 -6.91
N ALA A 927 15.11 34.69 -6.96
CA ALA A 927 16.15 34.23 -7.88
C ALA A 927 15.79 34.45 -9.34
N TYR A 928 14.53 34.21 -9.74
CA TYR A 928 14.08 34.42 -11.11
C TYR A 928 13.73 35.89 -11.40
N ARG A 929 13.23 36.61 -10.38
CA ARG A 929 12.87 38.03 -10.52
C ARG A 929 14.06 38.95 -10.74
N ARG A 930 15.25 38.56 -10.27
CA ARG A 930 16.47 39.38 -10.35
C ARG A 930 17.37 39.02 -11.55
N ILE A 931 16.92 38.12 -12.43
CA ILE A 931 17.67 37.77 -13.64
C ILE A 931 17.74 38.98 -14.56
N ARG A 932 18.96 39.37 -14.94
CA ARG A 932 19.21 40.36 -15.99
C ARG A 932 19.78 39.63 -17.21
N VAL A 933 19.09 39.72 -18.33
CA VAL A 933 19.55 39.14 -19.60
C VAL A 933 20.46 40.15 -20.28
N PHE A 934 21.72 39.79 -20.50
CA PHE A 934 22.63 40.57 -21.33
C PHE A 934 22.57 40.00 -22.75
N GLN A 935 22.21 40.83 -23.73
CA GLN A 935 22.36 40.42 -25.14
C GLN A 935 23.84 40.43 -25.47
N THR A 936 24.40 39.26 -25.76
CA THR A 936 25.70 39.15 -26.41
C THR A 936 25.57 39.80 -27.79
N PRO A 937 26.38 40.81 -28.15
CA PRO A 937 26.35 41.37 -29.49
C PRO A 937 26.66 40.25 -30.48
N THR A 938 25.79 40.09 -31.47
CA THR A 938 25.97 39.11 -32.55
C THR A 938 27.34 39.34 -33.18
N PRO A 939 28.22 38.31 -33.29
CA PRO A 939 29.46 38.48 -34.02
C PRO A 939 29.11 38.88 -35.47
N ALA A 940 29.71 39.99 -35.90
CA ALA A 940 29.46 40.64 -37.19
C ALA A 940 29.89 39.80 -38.39
#